data_AF-A0AA36FQS8-F1
#
_entry.id   AF-A0AA36FQS8-F1
#
_cell.length_a   1.000
_cell.length_b   1.000
_cell.length_c   1.000
_cell.angle_alpha   90.00
_cell.angle_beta   90.00
_cell.angle_gamma   90.00
#
_symmetry.space_group_name_H-M   'P 1'
#
loop_
_entity.id
_entity.type
_entity.pdbx_description
1 polymer ?
#
loop_
_entity_poly.entity_id
_entity_poly.type
_entity_poly.pdbx_seq_one_letter_code
_entity_poly.pdbx_strand_id
1 'polypeptide(L)'
;MSKSAPPPPPPPQPEPEPAPTHTHLTKEPVPLPEPAIKFDNIKDEDYGDNVLDNTKPADIDNEAIAQLVTQFLEGPDKNKPGPKFANEAAQKLVNSSPYWLDKGIKPAGSVKDPEEAKMWLDGYYLEAQKVLYQVTTAGWHYFTSISGDSRKALAEAQDVMSRFVRSTSMQAKQFDSSVMPEEMQRQLNYVSFEGMSALSEKDHQAYTSAQDHVNQQVSETVTCEKDIKPCGLKKSDISSMFTADKDAEHLKYLWTAWIKNVARLRPQYKKLLDLSNTAAKLNGFADGGAMWRSAFDLSNKNTPPKFDLKVKAQEIYDKVKPFYQQLHAYMRRQIAGIYKNPAGLTKDRPIPAHLFGSTEGGEWANHYDQTKPNFEDDPVSSEILEAMQAQNYTSKTMFIKAYRYMKSVGFPSLPKTFWTSSVFQRVWSKDMLCDPAAAFDMRDGKDFRVKACAQIGEPDFKLAHSLLAQVYYQYLYRTQAGAFRESASPSINEAIAAVFSHLASNPNYLYSQQLLSHEHLEIKESTIVNRLYKEALDNIAKIPFAVTADTWRYDILEGKTDDDKWNEEWWKLRETLEGVKAPEEKIMPAQTDAFMHTQINQVHSPAIRNLISYVAQFQILKSLCPPDTELAEGCILSEDTTFKLRETMAKGSSIDWLMALEMLTGKAELDAQPLLDYFKPLITWLENANEINQVYVGWDGEGARFQADEIPEIQSDGKVSSGILSEDKVAFPGGACTNGEDCLLDSHCDGKVCVCNEGLFTLKFDNTVSCVASNPMTSGFIGGDGDFIGVNLVPSETTTTEAPKVTTRVTTSRPITRSATTAFGFGFLIALLCALF
;
A
#
# COMPACT_ATOMS: atom_id res chain seq x y z
N MET A 1 10.55 -103.83 27.12
CA MET A 1 10.82 -104.36 25.77
C MET A 1 10.88 -103.16 24.83
N SER A 2 12.09 -102.65 24.52
CA SER A 2 12.79 -102.78 23.21
C SER A 2 12.02 -102.08 22.07
N LYS A 3 12.53 -101.13 21.26
CA LYS A 3 13.88 -100.64 20.91
C LYS A 3 13.68 -99.35 20.08
N SER A 4 14.61 -98.38 20.13
CA SER A 4 14.89 -97.51 18.97
C SER A 4 16.31 -96.92 19.07
N ALA A 5 16.98 -96.91 17.92
CA ALA A 5 18.39 -96.61 17.67
C ALA A 5 18.75 -95.11 17.81
N PRO A 6 20.05 -94.76 17.93
CA PRO A 6 20.50 -93.39 18.16
C PRO A 6 20.57 -92.55 16.86
N PRO A 7 20.24 -91.25 16.91
CA PRO A 7 20.43 -90.31 15.80
C PRO A 7 21.87 -89.72 15.73
N PRO A 8 22.28 -89.16 14.58
CA PRO A 8 23.66 -88.87 14.19
C PRO A 8 24.30 -87.66 14.90
N PRO A 9 25.64 -87.52 14.86
CA PRO A 9 26.38 -86.52 15.62
C PRO A 9 26.07 -85.07 15.19
N PRO A 10 26.16 -84.12 16.14
CA PRO A 10 25.77 -82.74 15.91
C PRO A 10 26.72 -82.00 14.95
N PRO A 11 26.19 -81.08 14.14
CA PRO A 11 26.97 -80.25 13.22
C PRO A 11 27.91 -79.28 13.98
N PRO A 12 29.00 -78.83 13.32
CA PRO A 12 30.08 -78.08 13.93
C PRO A 12 29.60 -76.74 14.51
N GLN A 13 30.14 -76.39 15.68
CA GLN A 13 29.84 -75.13 16.37
C GLN A 13 30.34 -73.92 15.54
N PRO A 14 29.55 -72.86 15.44
CA PRO A 14 29.97 -71.62 14.79
C PRO A 14 31.09 -70.95 15.58
N GLU A 15 32.07 -70.41 14.86
CA GLU A 15 33.06 -69.48 15.40
C GLU A 15 32.35 -68.32 16.12
N PRO A 16 32.91 -67.82 17.24
CA PRO A 16 32.33 -66.68 17.92
C PRO A 16 32.36 -65.46 16.99
N GLU A 17 31.18 -64.94 16.65
CA GLU A 17 31.04 -63.62 16.05
C GLU A 17 31.81 -62.61 16.90
N PRO A 18 32.60 -61.70 16.29
CA PRO A 18 33.14 -60.58 17.03
C PRO A 18 31.96 -59.83 17.63
N ALA A 19 32.02 -59.59 18.94
CA ALA A 19 31.01 -58.85 19.67
C ALA A 19 30.59 -57.61 18.84
N PRO A 20 29.28 -57.34 18.67
CA PRO A 20 28.88 -56.04 18.19
C PRO A 20 29.38 -55.05 19.23
N THR A 21 30.46 -54.35 18.90
CA THR A 21 30.78 -53.09 19.53
C THR A 21 29.49 -52.28 19.45
N HIS A 22 28.81 -52.14 20.58
CA HIS A 22 27.91 -51.04 20.81
C HIS A 22 28.79 -49.78 20.76
N THR A 23 29.19 -49.37 19.57
CA THR A 23 29.33 -47.95 19.28
C THR A 23 27.94 -47.40 19.48
N HIS A 24 27.69 -46.91 20.69
CA HIS A 24 26.83 -45.74 20.84
C HIS A 24 27.41 -44.70 19.88
N LEU A 25 26.97 -44.74 18.63
CA LEU A 25 26.84 -43.53 17.83
C LEU A 25 25.76 -42.73 18.56
N THR A 26 26.16 -42.09 19.66
CA THR A 26 25.67 -40.75 19.92
C THR A 26 25.87 -40.04 18.60
N LYS A 27 24.78 -39.86 17.83
CA LYS A 27 24.77 -38.84 16.78
C LYS A 27 25.28 -37.61 17.49
N GLU A 28 26.52 -37.20 17.19
CA GLU A 28 26.97 -35.88 17.59
C GLU A 28 25.87 -34.93 17.12
N PRO A 29 25.33 -34.06 18.00
CA PRO A 29 24.34 -33.10 17.57
C PRO A 29 24.93 -32.36 16.38
N VAL A 30 24.27 -32.47 15.23
CA VAL A 30 24.66 -31.73 14.03
C VAL A 30 24.73 -30.26 14.46
N PRO A 31 25.88 -29.58 14.27
CA PRO A 31 26.00 -28.19 14.68
C PRO A 31 24.89 -27.39 14.01
N LEU A 32 24.16 -26.60 14.80
CA LEU A 32 23.15 -25.69 14.27
C LEU A 32 23.80 -24.79 13.20
N PRO A 33 23.13 -24.52 12.07
CA PRO A 33 23.66 -23.63 11.05
C PRO A 33 23.89 -22.25 11.64
N GLU A 34 25.03 -21.63 11.31
CA GLU A 34 25.31 -20.26 11.74
C GLU A 34 24.35 -19.28 11.07
N PRO A 35 23.86 -18.25 11.79
CA PRO A 35 23.08 -17.17 11.19
C PRO A 35 23.82 -16.50 10.03
N ALA A 36 23.13 -16.34 8.90
CA ALA A 36 23.69 -15.70 7.71
C ALA A 36 24.01 -14.22 7.94
N ILE A 37 23.24 -13.54 8.80
CA ILE A 37 23.47 -12.15 9.17
C ILE A 37 23.78 -12.06 10.66
N LYS A 38 24.97 -11.54 10.99
CA LYS A 38 25.42 -11.33 12.37
C LYS A 38 25.15 -9.89 12.79
N PHE A 39 24.20 -9.69 13.70
CA PHE A 39 23.81 -8.36 14.19
C PHE A 39 24.67 -7.83 15.34
N ASP A 40 25.63 -8.63 15.82
CA ASP A 40 26.45 -8.35 17.00
C ASP A 40 27.36 -7.12 16.83
N ASN A 41 27.73 -6.81 15.60
CA ASN A 41 28.54 -5.64 15.27
C ASN A 41 27.72 -4.34 15.20
N ILE A 42 26.39 -4.42 15.27
CA ILE A 42 25.49 -3.27 15.23
C ILE A 42 25.14 -2.91 16.67
N LYS A 43 25.77 -1.83 17.16
CA LYS A 43 25.51 -1.28 18.48
C LYS A 43 24.03 -0.93 18.64
N ASP A 44 23.47 -1.27 19.80
CA ASP A 44 22.17 -0.75 20.21
C ASP A 44 22.21 0.77 20.31
N GLU A 45 21.12 1.40 19.90
CA GLU A 45 20.94 2.84 19.92
C GLU A 45 19.73 3.20 20.80
N ASP A 46 19.64 4.45 21.22
CA ASP A 46 18.47 4.96 21.94
C ASP A 46 17.30 5.14 20.97
N TYR A 47 16.37 4.19 20.98
CA TYR A 47 15.14 4.22 20.20
C TYR A 47 14.02 5.04 20.86
N GLY A 48 14.33 5.84 21.89
CA GLY A 48 13.37 6.76 22.51
C GLY A 48 12.34 6.08 23.43
N ASP A 49 12.58 4.85 23.86
CA ASP A 49 11.67 4.10 24.75
C ASP A 49 11.66 4.65 26.20
N ASN A 50 12.66 5.45 26.57
CA ASN A 50 12.74 6.13 27.88
C ASN A 50 12.06 7.50 27.93
N VAL A 51 11.42 7.93 26.84
CA VAL A 51 10.64 9.16 26.84
C VAL A 51 9.22 8.76 27.23
N LEU A 52 8.91 8.85 28.53
CA LEU A 52 7.53 8.99 28.98
C LEU A 52 6.88 10.04 28.08
N ASP A 53 5.85 9.63 27.36
CA ASP A 53 5.17 10.45 26.38
C ASP A 53 4.55 11.65 27.12
N ASN A 54 5.32 12.73 27.23
CA ASN A 54 4.82 14.05 27.59
C ASN A 54 4.07 14.63 26.38
N THR A 55 3.28 13.81 25.67
CA THR A 55 2.11 14.31 24.96
C THR A 55 1.17 14.86 26.03
N LYS A 56 1.46 16.09 26.47
CA LYS A 56 0.38 17.00 26.79
C LYS A 56 -0.59 16.87 25.61
N PRO A 57 -1.88 16.58 25.85
CA PRO A 57 -2.90 16.77 24.83
C PRO A 57 -2.60 18.11 24.19
N ALA A 58 -2.50 18.16 22.85
CA ALA A 58 -2.30 19.41 22.13
C ALA A 58 -3.22 20.43 22.82
N ASP A 59 -2.64 21.47 23.43
CA ASP A 59 -3.36 22.34 24.37
C ASP A 59 -4.69 22.65 23.71
N ILE A 60 -5.76 22.11 24.28
CA ILE A 60 -7.10 22.40 23.80
C ILE A 60 -7.18 23.91 23.96
N ASP A 61 -7.22 24.62 22.83
CA ASP A 61 -7.39 26.06 22.83
C ASP A 61 -8.78 26.34 23.38
N ASN A 62 -8.85 26.42 24.70
CA ASN A 62 -10.08 26.68 25.44
C ASN A 62 -10.66 28.03 25.02
N GLU A 63 -9.85 28.93 24.45
CA GLU A 63 -10.31 30.18 23.86
C GLU A 63 -11.06 29.93 22.54
N ALA A 64 -10.56 29.03 21.68
CA ALA A 64 -11.26 28.62 20.46
C ALA A 64 -12.57 27.85 20.76
N ILE A 65 -12.58 26.97 21.77
CA ILE A 65 -13.80 26.28 22.22
C ILE A 65 -14.80 27.25 22.83
N ALA A 66 -14.35 28.15 23.72
CA ALA A 66 -15.21 29.17 24.30
C ALA A 66 -15.79 30.09 23.22
N GLN A 67 -15.02 30.43 22.18
CA GLN A 67 -15.48 31.24 21.06
C GLN A 67 -16.48 30.50 20.16
N LEU A 68 -16.33 29.18 19.95
CA LEU A 68 -17.31 28.36 19.22
C LEU A 68 -18.62 28.21 19.98
N VAL A 69 -18.55 28.00 21.30
CA VAL A 69 -19.73 28.01 22.18
C VAL A 69 -20.41 29.38 22.14
N THR A 70 -19.63 30.47 22.17
CA THR A 70 -20.16 31.84 22.07
C THR A 70 -20.77 32.11 20.68
N GLN A 71 -20.13 31.67 19.60
CA GLN A 71 -20.62 31.85 18.22
C GLN A 71 -21.88 31.01 17.93
N PHE A 72 -22.02 29.86 18.58
CA PHE A 72 -23.22 29.01 18.51
C PHE A 72 -24.37 29.59 19.35
N LEU A 73 -24.08 30.30 20.45
CA LEU A 73 -25.07 30.91 21.33
C LEU A 73 -25.51 32.32 20.91
N GLU A 74 -24.63 33.12 20.30
CA GLU A 74 -24.87 34.55 20.06
C GLU A 74 -25.15 34.93 18.59
N GLY A 75 -24.99 34.00 17.64
CA GLY A 75 -25.15 34.27 16.21
C GLY A 75 -24.02 35.15 15.63
N PRO A 76 -23.98 35.38 14.29
CA PRO A 76 -22.85 36.04 13.65
C PRO A 76 -22.81 37.54 13.97
N ASP A 77 -21.88 37.93 14.83
CA ASP A 77 -21.54 39.32 15.12
C ASP A 77 -20.87 39.98 13.91
N LYS A 78 -21.43 41.10 13.43
CA LYS A 78 -21.02 41.80 12.20
C LYS A 78 -19.75 42.66 12.36
N ASN A 79 -19.12 42.65 13.54
CA ASN A 79 -17.96 43.49 13.88
C ASN A 79 -16.66 42.74 14.23
N LYS A 80 -16.54 41.44 13.94
CA LYS A 80 -15.27 40.70 14.15
C LYS A 80 -14.26 40.92 13.00
N PRO A 81 -12.93 40.97 13.29
CA PRO A 81 -11.90 40.92 12.26
C PRO A 81 -12.07 39.64 11.42
N GLY A 82 -11.57 39.64 10.18
CA GLY A 82 -11.81 38.60 9.16
C GLY A 82 -11.63 37.15 9.64
N PRO A 83 -12.09 36.16 8.85
CA PRO A 83 -12.14 34.76 9.29
C PRO A 83 -10.78 34.29 9.82
N LYS A 84 -10.72 33.85 11.08
CA LYS A 84 -9.52 33.27 11.70
C LYS A 84 -9.19 31.97 10.94
N PHE A 85 -8.01 31.94 10.32
CA PHE A 85 -7.51 30.78 9.59
C PHE A 85 -7.12 29.67 10.57
N ALA A 86 -7.37 28.41 10.21
CA ALA A 86 -6.95 27.25 11.01
C ALA A 86 -5.43 27.03 10.95
N ASN A 87 -4.77 27.48 9.88
CA ASN A 87 -3.33 27.46 9.71
C ASN A 87 -2.77 28.88 9.51
N GLU A 88 -2.72 29.67 10.58
CA GLU A 88 -2.16 31.02 10.55
C GLU A 88 -0.68 31.05 10.10
N ALA A 89 0.08 29.99 10.39
CA ALA A 89 1.50 29.90 10.03
C ALA A 89 1.68 29.83 8.50
N ALA A 90 0.89 29.02 7.80
CA ALA A 90 0.87 28.99 6.34
C ALA A 90 0.43 30.34 5.76
N GLN A 91 -0.63 30.95 6.31
CA GLN A 91 -1.15 32.22 5.81
C GLN A 91 -0.16 33.39 5.97
N LYS A 92 0.66 33.38 7.03
CA LYS A 92 1.75 34.37 7.22
C LYS A 92 2.83 34.31 6.14
N LEU A 93 2.95 33.20 5.39
CA LEU A 93 3.88 33.10 4.27
C LEU A 93 3.37 33.83 3.03
N VAL A 94 2.06 33.97 2.86
CA VAL A 94 1.50 34.62 1.67
C VAL A 94 1.99 36.07 1.61
N ASN A 95 2.64 36.44 0.49
CA ASN A 95 3.27 37.74 0.27
C ASN A 95 4.45 38.06 1.22
N SER A 96 5.06 37.06 1.87
CA SER A 96 6.19 37.28 2.79
C SER A 96 7.51 37.57 2.08
N SER A 97 7.60 37.31 0.78
CA SER A 97 8.82 37.48 -0.03
C SER A 97 8.49 37.82 -1.49
N PRO A 98 9.47 38.26 -2.30
CA PRO A 98 9.27 38.54 -3.72
C PRO A 98 8.77 37.35 -4.55
N TYR A 99 8.99 36.11 -4.08
CA TYR A 99 8.55 34.87 -4.75
C TYR A 99 7.03 34.68 -4.77
N TRP A 100 6.29 35.50 -4.01
CA TRP A 100 4.83 35.51 -4.02
C TRP A 100 4.23 36.50 -5.02
N LEU A 101 5.04 37.45 -5.51
CA LEU A 101 4.56 38.58 -6.30
C LEU A 101 4.57 38.26 -7.79
N ASP A 102 3.49 38.65 -8.47
CA ASP A 102 3.34 38.57 -9.94
C ASP A 102 3.80 39.87 -10.65
N LYS A 103 4.23 40.87 -9.87
CA LYS A 103 4.67 42.18 -10.37
C LYS A 103 6.17 42.21 -10.64
N GLY A 104 6.56 42.81 -11.76
CA GLY A 104 7.97 42.98 -12.13
C GLY A 104 8.60 41.76 -12.78
N ILE A 105 7.80 40.74 -13.15
CA ILE A 105 8.25 39.59 -13.93
C ILE A 105 8.66 40.07 -15.32
N LYS A 106 9.89 39.74 -15.74
CA LYS A 106 10.40 40.07 -17.08
C LYS A 106 9.70 39.17 -18.13
N PRO A 107 9.68 39.55 -19.43
CA PRO A 107 9.10 38.70 -20.47
C PRO A 107 9.69 37.28 -20.48
N ALA A 108 8.90 36.29 -20.86
CA ALA A 108 9.34 34.89 -20.88
C ALA A 108 10.62 34.72 -21.74
N GLY A 109 11.61 33.99 -21.22
CA GLY A 109 12.90 33.76 -21.89
C GLY A 109 13.78 35.01 -22.09
N SER A 110 13.51 36.11 -21.39
CA SER A 110 14.30 37.35 -21.53
C SER A 110 15.56 37.38 -20.67
N VAL A 111 15.61 36.61 -19.58
CA VAL A 111 16.78 36.53 -18.69
C VAL A 111 17.69 35.39 -19.12
N LYS A 112 18.92 35.73 -19.51
CA LYS A 112 19.93 34.78 -20.00
C LYS A 112 21.15 34.67 -19.09
N ASP A 113 21.20 35.47 -18.03
CA ASP A 113 22.32 35.49 -17.08
C ASP A 113 22.24 34.29 -16.12
N PRO A 114 23.22 33.37 -16.14
CA PRO A 114 23.24 32.22 -15.26
C PRO A 114 23.36 32.59 -13.77
N GLU A 115 24.03 33.69 -13.42
CA GLU A 115 24.16 34.12 -12.03
C GLU A 115 22.83 34.65 -11.48
N GLU A 116 22.08 35.41 -12.29
CA GLU A 116 20.73 35.86 -11.94
C GLU A 116 19.78 34.66 -11.75
N ALA A 117 19.86 33.66 -12.63
CA ALA A 117 19.08 32.42 -12.52
C ALA A 117 19.43 31.63 -11.25
N LYS A 118 20.72 31.49 -10.96
CA LYS A 118 21.21 30.79 -9.76
C LYS A 118 20.72 31.47 -8.48
N MET A 119 20.86 32.79 -8.38
CA MET A 119 20.38 33.55 -7.22
C MET A 119 18.87 33.40 -7.01
N TRP A 120 18.10 33.39 -8.09
CA TRP A 120 16.65 33.17 -8.02
C TRP A 120 16.30 31.74 -7.58
N LEU A 121 16.96 30.73 -8.13
CA LEU A 121 16.75 29.32 -7.74
C LEU A 121 17.09 29.10 -6.26
N ASP A 122 18.26 29.58 -5.80
CA ASP A 122 18.71 29.42 -4.43
C ASP A 122 17.71 30.07 -3.44
N GLY A 123 17.16 31.25 -3.76
CA GLY A 123 16.14 31.90 -2.94
C GLY A 123 14.75 31.24 -3.05
N TYR A 124 14.36 30.77 -4.24
CA TYR A 124 13.11 30.02 -4.44
C TYR A 124 13.07 28.81 -3.52
N TYR A 125 14.15 28.03 -3.43
CA TYR A 125 14.16 26.82 -2.60
C TYR A 125 14.05 27.11 -1.11
N LEU A 126 14.64 28.20 -0.63
CA LEU A 126 14.49 28.61 0.77
C LEU A 126 13.05 28.97 1.12
N GLU A 127 12.33 29.62 0.19
CA GLU A 127 10.92 29.95 0.37
C GLU A 127 10.01 28.73 0.18
N ALA A 128 10.28 27.91 -0.84
CA ALA A 128 9.56 26.66 -1.09
C ALA A 128 9.64 25.71 0.11
N GLN A 129 10.82 25.61 0.74
CA GLN A 129 11.01 24.79 1.93
C GLN A 129 10.08 25.22 3.08
N LYS A 130 9.89 26.53 3.30
CA LYS A 130 8.97 27.05 4.33
C LYS A 130 7.53 26.65 4.04
N VAL A 131 7.10 26.79 2.78
CA VAL A 131 5.75 26.42 2.33
C VAL A 131 5.52 24.92 2.48
N LEU A 132 6.44 24.10 1.96
CA LEU A 132 6.36 22.64 2.02
C LEU A 132 6.38 22.13 3.45
N TYR A 133 7.18 22.71 4.34
CA TYR A 133 7.17 22.39 5.77
C TYR A 133 5.79 22.60 6.40
N GLN A 134 5.10 23.71 6.08
CA GLN A 134 3.75 23.97 6.61
C GLN A 134 2.72 22.97 6.07
N VAL A 135 2.81 22.61 4.78
CA VAL A 135 1.93 21.60 4.17
C VAL A 135 2.17 20.23 4.80
N THR A 136 3.41 19.79 4.92
CA THR A 136 3.74 18.48 5.51
C THR A 136 3.38 18.43 6.98
N THR A 137 3.58 19.51 7.74
CA THR A 137 3.17 19.59 9.15
C THR A 137 1.66 19.49 9.30
N ALA A 138 0.89 20.27 8.53
CA ALA A 138 -0.58 20.19 8.55
C ALA A 138 -1.08 18.82 8.10
N GLY A 139 -0.44 18.22 7.08
CA GLY A 139 -0.73 16.88 6.59
C GLY A 139 -0.50 15.81 7.66
N TRP A 140 0.66 15.87 8.32
CA TRP A 140 0.98 14.98 9.45
C TRP A 140 -0.08 15.04 10.54
N HIS A 141 -0.48 16.25 10.97
CA HIS A 141 -1.52 16.41 11.98
C HIS A 141 -2.88 15.87 11.54
N TYR A 142 -3.30 16.13 10.30
CA TYR A 142 -4.55 15.58 9.77
C TYR A 142 -4.54 14.05 9.72
N PHE A 143 -3.43 13.45 9.28
CA PHE A 143 -3.32 12.00 9.12
C PHE A 143 -3.18 11.23 10.44
N THR A 144 -2.58 11.87 11.44
CA THR A 144 -2.39 11.28 12.78
C THR A 144 -3.44 11.71 13.80
N SER A 145 -4.30 12.67 13.45
CA SER A 145 -5.39 13.18 14.30
C SER A 145 -6.43 13.92 13.45
N ILE A 146 -7.36 13.17 12.86
CA ILE A 146 -8.44 13.68 12.02
C ILE A 146 -9.40 14.50 12.87
N SER A 147 -9.64 15.74 12.45
CA SER A 147 -10.66 16.62 13.00
C SER A 147 -11.12 17.60 11.93
N GLY A 148 -12.20 18.34 12.19
CA GLY A 148 -12.62 19.44 11.30
C GLY A 148 -11.52 20.50 11.14
N ASP A 149 -10.83 20.83 12.23
CA ASP A 149 -9.78 21.84 12.25
C ASP A 149 -8.51 21.36 11.55
N SER A 150 -8.05 20.13 11.78
CA SER A 150 -6.86 19.59 11.07
C SER A 150 -7.11 19.44 9.58
N ARG A 151 -8.34 19.08 9.17
CA ARG A 151 -8.75 19.08 7.75
C ARG A 151 -8.69 20.49 7.15
N LYS A 152 -9.26 21.47 7.84
CA LYS A 152 -9.27 22.87 7.39
C LYS A 152 -7.85 23.44 7.32
N ALA A 153 -7.01 23.16 8.31
CA ALA A 153 -5.61 23.60 8.35
C ALA A 153 -4.78 23.03 7.19
N LEU A 154 -5.01 21.76 6.81
CA LEU A 154 -4.39 21.15 5.65
C LEU A 154 -4.87 21.80 4.34
N ALA A 155 -6.18 21.98 4.17
CA ALA A 155 -6.74 22.62 2.98
C ALA A 155 -6.21 24.06 2.79
N GLU A 156 -6.11 24.83 3.88
CA GLU A 156 -5.53 26.17 3.86
C GLU A 156 -4.04 26.16 3.50
N ALA A 157 -3.26 25.20 4.01
CA ALA A 157 -1.84 25.06 3.64
C ALA A 157 -1.67 24.70 2.16
N GLN A 158 -2.54 23.83 1.62
CA GLN A 158 -2.53 23.45 0.21
C GLN A 158 -2.93 24.61 -0.72
N ASP A 159 -3.87 25.47 -0.31
CA ASP A 159 -4.19 26.70 -1.04
C ASP A 159 -2.98 27.65 -1.08
N VAL A 160 -2.30 27.83 0.06
CA VAL A 160 -1.07 28.63 0.14
C VAL A 160 0.02 28.08 -0.81
N MET A 161 0.20 26.75 -0.84
CA MET A 161 1.14 26.11 -1.76
C MET A 161 0.76 26.31 -3.24
N SER A 162 -0.52 26.15 -3.59
CA SER A 162 -1.01 26.37 -4.95
C SER A 162 -0.73 27.81 -5.44
N ARG A 163 -0.92 28.81 -4.56
CA ARG A 163 -0.62 30.22 -4.87
C ARG A 163 0.88 30.45 -5.05
N PHE A 164 1.70 29.85 -4.18
CA PHE A 164 3.16 29.93 -4.28
C PHE A 164 3.64 29.38 -5.61
N VAL A 165 3.25 28.15 -5.95
CA VAL A 165 3.65 27.47 -7.19
C VAL A 165 3.28 28.29 -8.42
N ARG A 166 2.05 28.80 -8.47
CA ARG A 166 1.59 29.65 -9.59
C ARG A 166 2.46 30.90 -9.76
N SER A 167 2.81 31.57 -8.66
CA SER A 167 3.65 32.77 -8.74
C SER A 167 5.07 32.42 -9.18
N THR A 168 5.65 31.38 -8.58
CA THR A 168 7.03 30.98 -8.87
C THR A 168 7.20 30.35 -10.25
N SER A 169 6.20 29.65 -10.78
CA SER A 169 6.23 29.12 -12.14
C SER A 169 6.17 30.24 -13.18
N MET A 170 5.36 31.28 -12.95
CA MET A 170 5.33 32.49 -13.77
C MET A 170 6.67 33.22 -13.74
N GLN A 171 7.29 33.35 -12.56
CA GLN A 171 8.61 33.94 -12.42
C GLN A 171 9.68 33.11 -13.13
N ALA A 172 9.69 31.78 -12.96
CA ALA A 172 10.66 30.87 -13.58
C ALA A 172 10.68 31.00 -15.10
N LYS A 173 9.53 31.27 -15.73
CA LYS A 173 9.42 31.46 -17.19
C LYS A 173 10.21 32.66 -17.71
N GLN A 174 10.61 33.62 -16.88
CA GLN A 174 11.42 34.76 -17.32
C GLN A 174 12.83 34.33 -17.76
N PHE A 175 13.31 33.19 -17.25
CA PHE A 175 14.63 32.64 -17.57
C PHE A 175 14.58 31.81 -18.84
N ASP A 176 15.55 32.03 -19.73
CA ASP A 176 15.77 31.18 -20.90
C ASP A 176 16.54 29.92 -20.48
N SER A 177 15.83 28.84 -20.17
CA SER A 177 16.46 27.59 -19.71
C SER A 177 17.36 26.94 -20.76
N SER A 178 17.24 27.30 -22.05
CA SER A 178 18.02 26.69 -23.15
C SER A 178 19.49 27.14 -23.16
N VAL A 179 19.79 28.27 -22.54
CA VAL A 179 21.16 28.81 -22.42
C VAL A 179 21.78 28.58 -21.04
N MET A 180 21.06 27.90 -20.15
CA MET A 180 21.52 27.61 -18.79
C MET A 180 22.35 26.31 -18.75
N PRO A 181 23.28 26.16 -17.81
CA PRO A 181 23.92 24.89 -17.49
C PRO A 181 22.87 23.80 -17.22
N GLU A 182 23.18 22.55 -17.59
CA GLU A 182 22.25 21.41 -17.58
C GLU A 182 21.49 21.26 -16.26
N GLU A 183 22.17 21.41 -15.12
CA GLU A 183 21.57 21.32 -13.80
C GLU A 183 20.49 22.41 -13.58
N MET A 184 20.82 23.67 -13.89
CA MET A 184 19.88 24.79 -13.77
C MET A 184 18.77 24.72 -14.81
N GLN A 185 19.06 24.25 -16.02
CA GLN A 185 18.06 23.98 -17.04
C GLN A 185 17.00 23.01 -16.52
N ARG A 186 17.41 21.90 -15.90
CA ARG A 186 16.47 20.93 -15.30
C ARG A 186 15.65 21.53 -14.17
N GLN A 187 16.29 22.29 -13.26
CA GLN A 187 15.61 22.98 -12.17
C GLN A 187 14.57 23.99 -12.68
N LEU A 188 14.92 24.81 -13.68
CA LEU A 188 14.00 25.79 -14.27
C LEU A 188 12.87 25.12 -15.06
N ASN A 189 13.17 24.06 -15.82
CA ASN A 189 12.15 23.29 -16.53
C ASN A 189 11.15 22.66 -15.55
N TYR A 190 11.64 22.19 -14.40
CA TYR A 190 10.82 21.67 -13.31
C TYR A 190 9.91 22.74 -12.70
N VAL A 191 10.48 23.86 -12.25
CA VAL A 191 9.70 24.92 -11.57
C VAL A 191 8.76 25.65 -12.53
N SER A 192 9.07 25.70 -13.83
CA SER A 192 8.22 26.34 -14.84
C SER A 192 7.08 25.46 -15.36
N PHE A 193 7.02 24.19 -14.96
CA PHE A 193 5.91 23.30 -15.29
C PHE A 193 4.72 23.56 -14.37
N GLU A 194 3.58 23.96 -14.94
CA GLU A 194 2.41 24.36 -14.17
C GLU A 194 1.39 23.23 -13.99
N GLY A 195 1.48 22.16 -14.80
CA GLY A 195 0.52 21.06 -14.78
C GLY A 195 -0.92 21.57 -14.88
N MET A 196 -1.78 21.14 -13.95
CA MET A 196 -3.17 21.60 -13.91
C MET A 196 -3.33 23.06 -13.52
N SER A 197 -2.36 23.67 -12.82
CA SER A 197 -2.39 25.09 -12.44
C SER A 197 -2.22 26.04 -13.63
N ALA A 198 -1.92 25.53 -14.83
CA ALA A 198 -1.94 26.30 -16.06
C ALA A 198 -3.36 26.73 -16.46
N LEU A 199 -4.40 26.03 -15.98
CA LEU A 199 -5.79 26.37 -16.22
C LEU A 199 -6.14 27.77 -15.69
N SER A 200 -7.15 28.40 -16.29
CA SER A 200 -7.75 29.61 -15.72
C SER A 200 -8.31 29.30 -14.33
N GLU A 201 -8.40 30.30 -13.44
CA GLU A 201 -8.95 30.11 -12.09
C GLU A 201 -10.33 29.41 -12.12
N LYS A 202 -11.19 29.81 -13.06
CA LYS A 202 -12.51 29.20 -13.27
C LYS A 202 -12.41 27.74 -13.69
N ASP A 203 -11.52 27.42 -14.62
CA ASP A 203 -11.38 26.06 -15.16
C ASP A 203 -10.68 25.13 -14.16
N HIS A 204 -9.72 25.65 -13.38
CA HIS A 204 -9.09 24.93 -12.29
C HIS A 204 -10.12 24.59 -11.19
N GLN A 205 -10.93 25.56 -10.76
CA GLN A 205 -12.05 25.30 -9.84
C GLN A 205 -13.04 24.28 -10.42
N ALA A 206 -13.32 24.35 -11.72
CA ALA A 206 -14.21 23.41 -12.40
C ALA A 206 -13.63 21.99 -12.47
N TYR A 207 -12.30 21.85 -12.57
CA TYR A 207 -11.56 20.60 -12.52
C TYR A 207 -11.61 19.99 -11.12
N THR A 208 -11.21 20.76 -10.09
CA THR A 208 -11.25 20.32 -8.69
C THR A 208 -12.67 19.91 -8.28
N SER A 209 -13.68 20.72 -8.62
CA SER A 209 -15.08 20.40 -8.32
C SER A 209 -15.56 19.12 -9.01
N ALA A 210 -15.09 18.84 -10.24
CA ALA A 210 -15.45 17.62 -10.94
C ALA A 210 -14.82 16.38 -10.27
N GLN A 211 -13.57 16.48 -9.82
CA GLN A 211 -12.87 15.40 -9.12
C GLN A 211 -13.50 15.12 -7.76
N ASP A 212 -13.81 16.17 -6.99
CA ASP A 212 -14.49 16.06 -5.71
C ASP A 212 -15.87 15.42 -5.86
N HIS A 213 -16.61 15.83 -6.90
CA HIS A 213 -17.91 15.23 -7.19
C HIS A 213 -17.78 13.75 -7.53
N VAL A 214 -16.80 13.35 -8.33
CA VAL A 214 -16.56 11.93 -8.64
C VAL A 214 -16.26 11.14 -7.35
N ASN A 215 -15.35 11.64 -6.51
CA ASN A 215 -14.98 11.00 -5.24
C ASN A 215 -16.18 10.88 -4.29
N GLN A 216 -16.96 11.94 -4.16
CA GLN A 216 -18.17 11.97 -3.33
C GLN A 216 -19.22 10.99 -3.84
N GLN A 217 -19.55 11.02 -5.13
CA GLN A 217 -20.55 10.14 -5.72
C GLN A 217 -20.18 8.66 -5.54
N VAL A 218 -18.91 8.29 -5.72
CA VAL A 218 -18.47 6.91 -5.45
C VAL A 218 -18.68 6.55 -3.98
N SER A 219 -18.32 7.42 -3.05
CA SER A 219 -18.45 7.16 -1.60
C SER A 219 -19.91 7.09 -1.12
N GLU A 220 -20.81 7.82 -1.77
CA GLU A 220 -22.25 7.87 -1.43
C GLU A 220 -23.07 6.83 -2.20
N THR A 221 -22.48 6.19 -3.21
CA THR A 221 -23.17 5.17 -4.00
C THR A 221 -23.55 3.98 -3.11
N VAL A 222 -24.84 3.67 -3.11
CA VAL A 222 -25.40 2.49 -2.46
C VAL A 222 -26.11 1.62 -3.49
N THR A 223 -26.07 0.32 -3.28
CA THR A 223 -26.72 -0.69 -4.09
C THR A 223 -27.65 -1.55 -3.24
N CYS A 224 -28.66 -2.13 -3.89
CA CYS A 224 -29.56 -3.11 -3.30
C CYS A 224 -29.09 -4.51 -3.69
N GLU A 225 -29.23 -5.46 -2.77
CA GLU A 225 -29.30 -6.87 -3.12
C GLU A 225 -30.65 -7.16 -3.80
N LYS A 226 -30.73 -8.28 -4.53
CA LYS A 226 -31.92 -8.62 -5.31
C LYS A 226 -33.14 -8.70 -4.40
N ASP A 227 -34.19 -7.96 -4.75
CA ASP A 227 -35.48 -7.93 -4.03
C ASP A 227 -35.42 -7.44 -2.57
N ILE A 228 -34.28 -6.91 -2.10
CA ILE A 228 -34.09 -6.36 -0.74
C ILE A 228 -34.14 -4.83 -0.78
N LYS A 229 -35.01 -4.23 0.05
CA LYS A 229 -35.12 -2.77 0.24
C LYS A 229 -35.25 -2.43 1.73
N PRO A 230 -34.73 -1.27 2.19
CA PRO A 230 -34.04 -0.22 1.42
C PRO A 230 -32.61 -0.61 0.99
N CYS A 231 -32.08 0.04 -0.06
CA CYS A 231 -30.68 -0.15 -0.46
C CYS A 231 -29.74 0.37 0.63
N GLY A 232 -28.72 -0.41 0.97
CA GLY A 232 -27.75 -0.04 1.99
C GLY A 232 -26.32 -0.51 1.71
N LEU A 233 -26.09 -1.32 0.67
CA LEU A 233 -24.78 -1.89 0.40
C LEU A 233 -23.85 -0.83 -0.21
N LYS A 234 -22.75 -0.55 0.48
CA LYS A 234 -21.64 0.27 0.00
C LYS A 234 -20.60 -0.59 -0.71
N LYS A 235 -19.60 0.07 -1.33
CA LYS A 235 -18.49 -0.64 -1.98
C LYS A 235 -17.79 -1.62 -1.03
N SER A 236 -17.55 -1.24 0.23
CA SER A 236 -16.89 -2.09 1.24
C SER A 236 -17.67 -3.38 1.54
N ASP A 237 -19.00 -3.26 1.62
CA ASP A 237 -19.88 -4.39 1.91
C ASP A 237 -19.87 -5.36 0.72
N ILE A 238 -19.98 -4.81 -0.51
CA ILE A 238 -19.94 -5.59 -1.74
C ILE A 238 -18.57 -6.25 -1.92
N SER A 239 -17.46 -5.55 -1.68
CA SER A 239 -16.11 -6.13 -1.74
C SER A 239 -15.99 -7.35 -0.82
N SER A 240 -16.49 -7.26 0.42
CA SER A 240 -16.48 -8.37 1.38
C SER A 240 -17.33 -9.55 0.89
N MET A 241 -18.50 -9.26 0.30
CA MET A 241 -19.36 -10.29 -0.30
C MET A 241 -18.68 -10.99 -1.48
N PHE A 242 -17.97 -10.26 -2.34
CA PHE A 242 -17.23 -10.84 -3.47
C PHE A 242 -16.15 -11.83 -3.02
N THR A 243 -15.52 -11.60 -1.87
CA THR A 243 -14.52 -12.51 -1.33
C THR A 243 -15.15 -13.78 -0.72
N ALA A 244 -16.32 -13.65 -0.07
CA ALA A 244 -16.94 -14.74 0.68
C ALA A 244 -17.92 -15.59 -0.14
N ASP A 245 -18.70 -14.97 -1.02
CA ASP A 245 -19.81 -15.62 -1.73
C ASP A 245 -19.30 -16.55 -2.85
N LYS A 246 -19.98 -17.68 -3.00
CA LYS A 246 -19.71 -18.74 -3.99
C LYS A 246 -20.83 -18.88 -5.03
N ASP A 247 -21.86 -18.03 -4.98
CA ASP A 247 -22.88 -17.94 -6.02
C ASP A 247 -22.49 -16.94 -7.11
N ALA A 248 -22.02 -17.47 -8.25
CA ALA A 248 -21.64 -16.66 -9.41
C ALA A 248 -22.77 -15.79 -9.96
N GLU A 249 -24.02 -16.26 -9.95
CA GLU A 249 -25.15 -15.48 -10.46
C GLU A 249 -25.51 -14.33 -9.51
N HIS A 250 -25.37 -14.55 -8.19
CA HIS A 250 -25.51 -13.48 -7.22
C HIS A 250 -24.42 -12.42 -7.39
N LEU A 251 -23.16 -12.83 -7.51
CA LEU A 251 -22.04 -11.91 -7.75
C LEU A 251 -22.20 -11.13 -9.05
N LYS A 252 -22.65 -11.79 -10.13
CA LYS A 252 -22.99 -11.14 -11.39
C LYS A 252 -24.07 -10.08 -11.20
N TYR A 253 -25.14 -10.40 -10.47
CA TYR A 253 -26.20 -9.44 -10.17
C TYR A 253 -25.65 -8.21 -9.43
N LEU A 254 -24.87 -8.42 -8.36
CA LEU A 254 -24.28 -7.34 -7.56
C LEU A 254 -23.34 -6.48 -8.41
N TRP A 255 -22.51 -7.11 -9.24
CA TRP A 255 -21.62 -6.42 -10.17
C TRP A 255 -22.39 -5.47 -11.09
N THR A 256 -23.42 -6.01 -11.74
CA THR A 256 -24.27 -5.27 -12.68
C THR A 256 -25.08 -4.17 -11.98
N ALA A 257 -25.60 -4.43 -10.78
CA ALA A 257 -26.34 -3.45 -10.00
C ALA A 257 -25.44 -2.28 -9.58
N TRP A 258 -24.21 -2.58 -9.16
CA TRP A 258 -23.23 -1.58 -8.78
C TRP A 258 -22.83 -0.70 -9.96
N ILE A 259 -22.44 -1.29 -11.10
CA ILE A 259 -21.95 -0.49 -12.24
C ILE A 259 -23.04 0.42 -12.82
N LYS A 260 -24.31 0.00 -12.78
CA LYS A 260 -25.46 0.85 -13.18
C LYS A 260 -25.56 2.12 -12.33
N ASN A 261 -25.21 2.07 -11.05
CA ASN A 261 -25.21 3.25 -10.18
C ASN A 261 -23.97 4.11 -10.41
N VAL A 262 -22.80 3.48 -10.58
CA VAL A 262 -21.52 4.14 -10.85
C VAL A 262 -21.46 4.82 -12.22
N ALA A 263 -22.23 4.35 -13.22
CA ALA A 263 -22.28 4.98 -14.54
C ALA A 263 -22.65 6.47 -14.53
N ARG A 264 -23.27 6.97 -13.44
CA ARG A 264 -23.60 8.40 -13.23
C ARG A 264 -22.38 9.31 -13.14
N LEU A 265 -21.18 8.76 -12.91
CA LEU A 265 -19.92 9.51 -12.86
C LEU A 265 -19.50 10.08 -14.22
N ARG A 266 -20.00 9.48 -15.31
CA ARG A 266 -19.53 9.74 -16.67
C ARG A 266 -19.46 11.22 -17.06
N PRO A 267 -20.48 12.06 -16.81
CA PRO A 267 -20.41 13.47 -17.20
C PRO A 267 -19.29 14.25 -16.50
N GLN A 268 -19.08 13.99 -15.20
CA GLN A 268 -18.00 14.66 -14.46
C GLN A 268 -16.63 14.13 -14.85
N TYR A 269 -16.52 12.83 -15.09
CA TYR A 269 -15.26 12.24 -15.56
C TYR A 269 -14.88 12.76 -16.95
N LYS A 270 -15.85 12.91 -17.86
CA LYS A 270 -15.61 13.55 -19.16
C LYS A 270 -15.11 14.99 -19.00
N LYS A 271 -15.71 15.76 -18.09
CA LYS A 271 -15.26 17.12 -17.76
C LYS A 271 -13.81 17.13 -17.25
N LEU A 272 -13.40 16.14 -16.45
CA LEU A 272 -12.00 16.00 -16.02
C LEU A 272 -11.07 15.81 -17.22
N LEU A 273 -11.38 14.89 -18.15
CA LEU A 273 -10.55 14.65 -19.33
C LEU A 273 -10.46 15.88 -20.24
N ASP A 274 -11.58 16.57 -20.48
CA ASP A 274 -11.62 17.78 -21.32
C ASP A 274 -10.74 18.91 -20.73
N LEU A 275 -10.78 19.08 -19.41
CA LEU A 275 -9.96 20.05 -18.69
C LEU A 275 -8.49 19.64 -18.64
N SER A 276 -8.19 18.34 -18.48
CA SER A 276 -6.82 17.80 -18.58
C SER A 276 -6.21 18.05 -19.96
N ASN A 277 -6.99 17.86 -21.04
CA ASN A 277 -6.57 18.19 -22.40
C ASN A 277 -6.32 19.70 -22.61
N THR A 278 -7.13 20.54 -21.96
CA THR A 278 -6.94 21.99 -21.99
C THR A 278 -5.64 22.38 -21.28
N ALA A 279 -5.42 21.85 -20.07
CA ALA A 279 -4.19 22.06 -19.30
C ALA A 279 -2.94 21.59 -20.06
N ALA A 280 -3.01 20.43 -20.70
CA ALA A 280 -1.90 19.87 -21.48
C ALA A 280 -1.47 20.81 -22.62
N LYS A 281 -2.42 21.36 -23.38
CA LYS A 281 -2.15 22.33 -24.45
C LYS A 281 -1.50 23.60 -23.91
N LEU A 282 -1.93 24.08 -22.75
CA LEU A 282 -1.32 25.25 -22.10
C LEU A 282 0.11 24.97 -21.63
N ASN A 283 0.43 23.72 -21.29
CA ASN A 283 1.78 23.27 -20.94
C ASN A 283 2.64 22.87 -22.17
N GLY A 284 2.13 23.02 -23.40
CA GLY A 284 2.88 22.72 -24.63
C GLY A 284 2.83 21.26 -25.08
N PHE A 285 1.92 20.45 -24.53
CA PHE A 285 1.68 19.06 -24.97
C PHE A 285 0.49 19.00 -25.94
N ALA A 286 0.44 17.96 -26.77
CA ALA A 286 -0.65 17.75 -27.72
C ALA A 286 -2.00 17.48 -27.02
N ASP A 287 -1.95 16.67 -25.96
CA ASP A 287 -3.09 16.18 -25.19
C ASP A 287 -2.65 15.76 -23.77
N GLY A 288 -3.62 15.48 -22.91
CA GLY A 288 -3.40 15.06 -21.52
C GLY A 288 -2.65 13.73 -21.41
N GLY A 289 -2.78 12.84 -22.40
CA GLY A 289 -2.03 11.58 -22.45
C GLY A 289 -0.54 11.84 -22.68
N ALA A 290 -0.19 12.73 -23.61
CA ALA A 290 1.19 13.15 -23.84
C ALA A 290 1.79 13.82 -22.59
N MET A 291 1.03 14.69 -21.91
CA MET A 291 1.45 15.28 -20.64
C MET A 291 1.68 14.23 -19.56
N TRP A 292 0.80 13.23 -19.41
CA TRP A 292 0.98 12.15 -18.44
C TRP A 292 2.18 11.23 -18.74
N ARG A 293 2.43 10.92 -20.02
CA ARG A 293 3.56 10.06 -20.41
C ARG A 293 4.92 10.75 -20.22
N SER A 294 4.96 12.07 -20.22
CA SER A 294 6.19 12.86 -20.08
C SER A 294 7.03 12.53 -18.84
N ALA A 295 6.38 12.16 -17.74
CA ALA A 295 7.06 11.73 -16.51
C ALA A 295 7.82 10.41 -16.67
N PHE A 296 7.46 9.58 -17.66
CA PHE A 296 8.02 8.25 -17.88
C PHE A 296 8.89 8.18 -19.15
N ASP A 297 8.46 8.78 -20.26
CA ASP A 297 9.24 8.84 -21.51
C ASP A 297 10.29 9.96 -21.53
N LEU A 298 10.34 10.76 -20.46
CA LEU A 298 11.29 11.85 -20.24
C LEU A 298 11.20 12.97 -21.29
N SER A 299 10.04 13.10 -21.95
CA SER A 299 9.71 14.26 -22.78
C SER A 299 9.39 15.49 -21.95
N ASN A 300 9.41 16.66 -22.59
CA ASN A 300 8.83 17.88 -22.06
C ASN A 300 8.38 18.77 -23.23
N LYS A 301 7.90 19.99 -22.94
CA LYS A 301 7.44 20.93 -23.98
C LYS A 301 8.48 21.26 -25.06
N ASN A 302 9.77 21.08 -24.79
CA ASN A 302 10.88 21.43 -25.68
C ASN A 302 11.61 20.21 -26.25
N THR A 303 11.43 19.01 -25.69
CA THR A 303 12.17 17.81 -26.10
C THR A 303 11.21 16.64 -26.40
N PRO A 304 11.42 15.93 -27.52
CA PRO A 304 10.64 14.73 -27.82
C PRO A 304 10.87 13.62 -26.77
N PRO A 305 9.99 12.62 -26.71
CA PRO A 305 10.18 11.45 -25.84
C PRO A 305 11.48 10.71 -26.17
N LYS A 306 12.20 10.24 -25.14
CA LYS A 306 13.42 9.44 -25.33
C LYS A 306 13.11 8.08 -25.97
N PHE A 307 11.90 7.56 -25.76
CA PHE A 307 11.38 6.33 -26.34
C PHE A 307 9.84 6.35 -26.33
N ASP A 308 9.18 5.49 -27.11
CA ASP A 308 7.71 5.37 -27.07
C ASP A 308 7.28 4.50 -25.89
N LEU A 309 6.67 5.10 -24.87
CA LEU A 309 6.21 4.40 -23.67
C LEU A 309 5.15 3.34 -23.98
N LYS A 310 4.25 3.59 -24.94
CA LYS A 310 3.16 2.63 -25.28
C LYS A 310 3.77 1.38 -25.92
N VAL A 311 4.72 1.57 -26.84
CA VAL A 311 5.46 0.45 -27.44
C VAL A 311 6.28 -0.29 -26.38
N LYS A 312 7.03 0.41 -25.53
CA LYS A 312 7.84 -0.23 -24.49
C LYS A 312 6.98 -1.02 -23.49
N ALA A 313 5.83 -0.49 -23.09
CA ALA A 313 4.87 -1.19 -22.24
C ALA A 313 4.36 -2.48 -22.89
N GLN A 314 4.03 -2.42 -24.19
CA GLN A 314 3.60 -3.58 -24.96
C GLN A 314 4.71 -4.62 -25.09
N GLU A 315 5.95 -4.22 -25.39
CA GLU A 315 7.10 -5.14 -25.46
C GLU A 315 7.34 -5.89 -24.15
N ILE A 316 7.24 -5.17 -23.02
CA ILE A 316 7.35 -5.76 -21.68
C ILE A 316 6.22 -6.74 -21.44
N TYR A 317 4.98 -6.35 -21.77
CA TYR A 317 3.84 -7.24 -21.63
C TYR A 317 3.98 -8.48 -22.51
N ASP A 318 4.41 -8.35 -23.77
CA ASP A 318 4.60 -9.47 -24.69
C ASP A 318 5.64 -10.48 -24.17
N LYS A 319 6.69 -10.02 -23.49
CA LYS A 319 7.64 -10.92 -22.79
C LYS A 319 7.00 -11.67 -21.62
N VAL A 320 6.12 -11.00 -20.86
CA VAL A 320 5.45 -11.59 -19.68
C VAL A 320 4.23 -12.44 -20.06
N LYS A 321 3.63 -12.18 -21.22
CA LYS A 321 2.37 -12.78 -21.68
C LYS A 321 2.36 -14.33 -21.65
N PRO A 322 3.43 -15.06 -22.06
CA PRO A 322 3.43 -16.52 -21.96
C PRO A 322 3.23 -17.02 -20.51
N PHE A 323 3.90 -16.40 -19.54
CA PHE A 323 3.68 -16.70 -18.12
C PHE A 323 2.27 -16.32 -17.67
N TYR A 324 1.79 -15.12 -18.04
CA TYR A 324 0.42 -14.71 -17.72
C TYR A 324 -0.63 -15.68 -18.27
N GLN A 325 -0.45 -16.20 -19.47
CA GLN A 325 -1.36 -17.18 -20.08
C GLN A 325 -1.38 -18.51 -19.31
N GLN A 326 -0.24 -18.96 -18.79
CA GLN A 326 -0.18 -20.15 -17.93
C GLN A 326 -0.92 -19.92 -16.61
N LEU A 327 -0.70 -18.77 -15.98
CA LEU A 327 -1.38 -18.38 -14.75
C LEU A 327 -2.89 -18.24 -14.96
N HIS A 328 -3.30 -17.58 -16.05
CA HIS A 328 -4.71 -17.38 -16.43
C HIS A 328 -5.41 -18.72 -16.69
N ALA A 329 -4.78 -19.62 -17.44
CA ALA A 329 -5.33 -20.94 -17.74
C ALA A 329 -5.55 -21.76 -16.46
N TYR A 330 -4.54 -21.79 -15.57
CA TYR A 330 -4.66 -22.43 -14.26
C TYR A 330 -5.81 -21.82 -13.46
N MET A 331 -5.84 -20.48 -13.31
CA MET A 331 -6.90 -19.77 -12.59
C MET A 331 -8.29 -20.01 -13.17
N ARG A 332 -8.44 -20.05 -14.50
CA ARG A 332 -9.72 -20.31 -15.17
C ARG A 332 -10.29 -21.66 -14.76
N ARG A 333 -9.44 -22.69 -14.72
CA ARG A 333 -9.81 -24.03 -14.26
C ARG A 333 -10.17 -24.01 -12.77
N GLN A 334 -9.39 -23.32 -11.92
CA GLN A 334 -9.69 -23.23 -10.49
C GLN A 334 -11.02 -22.50 -10.20
N ILE A 335 -11.30 -21.41 -10.91
CA ILE A 335 -12.58 -20.68 -10.83
C ILE A 335 -13.76 -21.57 -11.21
N ALA A 336 -13.60 -22.48 -12.18
CA ALA A 336 -14.61 -23.47 -12.49
C ALA A 336 -14.91 -24.40 -11.30
N GLY A 337 -13.90 -24.75 -10.49
CA GLY A 337 -14.09 -25.48 -9.23
C GLY A 337 -14.80 -24.64 -8.16
N ILE A 338 -14.32 -23.42 -7.91
CA ILE A 338 -14.83 -22.52 -6.86
C ILE A 338 -16.33 -22.24 -7.02
N TYR A 339 -16.75 -21.95 -8.26
CA TYR A 339 -18.12 -21.54 -8.58
C TYR A 339 -18.95 -22.64 -9.24
N LYS A 340 -18.50 -23.90 -9.17
CA LYS A 340 -19.23 -25.08 -9.69
C LYS A 340 -19.63 -24.96 -11.17
N ASN A 341 -18.67 -24.57 -12.01
CA ASN A 341 -18.79 -24.41 -13.47
C ASN A 341 -19.91 -23.45 -13.87
N PRO A 342 -19.81 -22.16 -13.49
CA PRO A 342 -20.89 -21.19 -13.65
C PRO A 342 -21.23 -20.93 -15.13
N ALA A 343 -22.42 -20.40 -15.37
CA ALA A 343 -22.82 -19.98 -16.71
C ALA A 343 -21.90 -18.85 -17.22
N GLY A 344 -21.55 -18.91 -18.51
CA GLY A 344 -20.68 -17.93 -19.14
C GLY A 344 -19.17 -18.15 -18.94
N LEU A 345 -18.76 -19.06 -18.05
CA LEU A 345 -17.37 -19.55 -18.01
C LEU A 345 -17.18 -20.69 -19.01
N THR A 346 -16.11 -20.64 -19.79
CA THR A 346 -15.72 -21.71 -20.73
C THR A 346 -14.25 -22.04 -20.51
N LYS A 347 -13.79 -23.19 -21.00
CA LYS A 347 -12.42 -23.67 -20.75
C LYS A 347 -11.34 -22.99 -21.59
N ASP A 348 -11.75 -22.18 -22.56
CA ASP A 348 -10.94 -21.70 -23.68
C ASP A 348 -11.23 -20.24 -24.10
N ARG A 349 -12.07 -19.51 -23.35
CA ARG A 349 -12.42 -18.08 -23.57
C ARG A 349 -12.09 -17.21 -22.35
N PRO A 350 -12.24 -15.88 -22.47
CA PRO A 350 -12.01 -14.97 -21.35
C PRO A 350 -12.86 -15.30 -20.10
N ILE A 351 -12.28 -15.05 -18.92
CA ILE A 351 -12.95 -15.22 -17.62
C ILE A 351 -13.89 -14.03 -17.40
N PRO A 352 -15.15 -14.23 -16.99
CA PRO A 352 -16.02 -13.14 -16.56
C PRO A 352 -15.45 -12.35 -15.36
N ALA A 353 -15.41 -11.02 -15.45
CA ALA A 353 -14.74 -10.15 -14.47
C ALA A 353 -15.22 -10.30 -13.00
N HIS A 354 -16.46 -10.72 -12.79
CA HIS A 354 -17.07 -10.87 -11.45
C HIS A 354 -16.60 -12.12 -10.68
N LEU A 355 -15.79 -12.99 -11.29
CA LEU A 355 -15.38 -14.29 -10.72
C LEU A 355 -13.98 -14.30 -10.10
N PHE A 356 -13.35 -13.14 -9.92
CA PHE A 356 -12.02 -13.03 -9.32
C PHE A 356 -12.07 -12.60 -7.84
N GLY A 357 -13.18 -12.86 -7.15
CA GLY A 357 -13.32 -12.52 -5.74
C GLY A 357 -13.27 -11.01 -5.44
N SER A 358 -13.43 -10.17 -6.45
CA SER A 358 -13.41 -8.70 -6.36
C SER A 358 -14.34 -8.08 -7.39
N THR A 359 -14.83 -6.87 -7.10
CA THR A 359 -15.71 -6.14 -8.03
C THR A 359 -14.98 -5.72 -9.30
N GLU A 360 -13.67 -5.50 -9.21
CA GLU A 360 -12.83 -4.95 -10.29
C GLU A 360 -12.35 -6.03 -11.28
N GLY A 361 -12.36 -7.30 -10.89
CA GLY A 361 -11.87 -8.39 -11.73
C GLY A 361 -10.36 -8.36 -11.96
N GLY A 362 -9.61 -7.88 -10.96
CA GLY A 362 -8.14 -7.76 -10.98
C GLY A 362 -7.43 -8.21 -9.69
N GLU A 363 -8.17 -8.56 -8.62
CA GLU A 363 -7.59 -8.99 -7.33
C GLU A 363 -7.65 -10.51 -7.19
N TRP A 364 -6.87 -11.23 -8.01
CA TRP A 364 -6.96 -12.69 -8.08
C TRP A 364 -6.52 -13.39 -6.78
N ALA A 365 -5.71 -12.71 -5.99
CA ALA A 365 -5.21 -13.19 -4.70
C ALA A 365 -6.31 -13.49 -3.67
N ASN A 366 -7.52 -12.95 -3.84
CA ASN A 366 -8.67 -13.29 -2.98
C ASN A 366 -9.06 -14.78 -3.08
N HIS A 367 -8.56 -15.49 -4.10
CA HIS A 367 -8.74 -16.94 -4.26
C HIS A 367 -7.54 -17.77 -3.81
N TYR A 368 -6.43 -17.16 -3.37
CA TYR A 368 -5.19 -17.87 -3.08
C TYR A 368 -5.37 -19.12 -2.20
N ASP A 369 -6.07 -19.00 -1.08
CA ASP A 369 -6.26 -20.10 -0.12
C ASP A 369 -6.98 -21.31 -0.75
N GLN A 370 -7.85 -21.07 -1.74
CA GLN A 370 -8.63 -22.10 -2.43
C GLN A 370 -7.89 -22.69 -3.63
N THR A 371 -6.84 -22.03 -4.12
CA THR A 371 -6.20 -22.37 -5.40
C THR A 371 -4.72 -22.64 -5.30
N LYS A 372 -4.15 -22.56 -4.09
CA LYS A 372 -2.72 -22.78 -3.85
C LYS A 372 -2.25 -24.13 -4.42
N PRO A 373 -1.14 -24.16 -5.16
CA PRO A 373 -0.54 -25.36 -5.77
C PRO A 373 -0.40 -26.56 -4.83
N ASN A 374 0.06 -26.33 -3.60
CA ASN A 374 0.18 -27.36 -2.58
C ASN A 374 -0.62 -26.97 -1.33
N PHE A 375 -1.48 -27.88 -0.86
CA PHE A 375 -2.33 -27.68 0.31
C PHE A 375 -1.71 -28.13 1.62
N GLU A 376 -0.62 -28.89 1.60
CA GLU A 376 0.12 -29.23 2.82
C GLU A 376 0.45 -27.96 3.60
N ASP A 377 0.14 -27.98 4.89
CA ASP A 377 0.31 -26.81 5.75
C ASP A 377 1.78 -26.39 5.77
N ASP A 378 2.02 -25.15 5.36
CA ASP A 378 3.30 -24.48 5.56
C ASP A 378 3.12 -23.51 6.74
N PRO A 379 3.47 -23.92 7.98
CA PRO A 379 3.19 -23.14 9.17
C PRO A 379 4.09 -21.89 9.28
N VAL A 380 4.93 -21.57 8.29
CA VAL A 380 5.94 -20.50 8.34
C VAL A 380 5.36 -19.17 8.86
N SER A 381 4.24 -18.69 8.32
CA SER A 381 3.68 -17.41 8.80
C SER A 381 3.15 -17.48 10.24
N SER A 382 2.64 -18.64 10.67
CA SER A 382 2.21 -18.87 12.06
C SER A 382 3.42 -18.99 13.00
N GLU A 383 4.46 -19.71 12.61
CA GLU A 383 5.73 -19.83 13.35
C GLU A 383 6.39 -18.46 13.52
N ILE A 384 6.43 -17.64 12.47
CA ILE A 384 6.95 -16.26 12.54
C ILE A 384 6.16 -15.46 13.58
N LEU A 385 4.83 -15.54 13.56
CA LEU A 385 3.98 -14.82 14.51
C LEU A 385 4.21 -15.31 15.95
N GLU A 386 4.24 -16.62 16.17
CA GLU A 386 4.51 -17.24 17.48
C GLU A 386 5.91 -16.86 18.00
N ALA A 387 6.91 -16.84 17.12
CA ALA A 387 8.27 -16.42 17.47
C ALA A 387 8.35 -14.92 17.80
N MET A 388 7.64 -14.06 17.05
CA MET A 388 7.52 -12.63 17.36
C MET A 388 6.89 -12.42 18.74
N GLN A 389 5.82 -13.14 19.05
CA GLN A 389 5.14 -13.10 20.35
C GLN A 389 6.06 -13.60 21.47
N ALA A 390 6.74 -14.74 21.29
CA ALA A 390 7.68 -15.30 22.26
C ALA A 390 8.87 -14.35 22.55
N GLN A 391 9.26 -13.53 21.57
CA GLN A 391 10.30 -12.51 21.70
C GLN A 391 9.76 -11.14 22.15
N ASN A 392 8.48 -11.02 22.50
CA ASN A 392 7.81 -9.75 22.89
C ASN A 392 7.98 -8.63 21.85
N TYR A 393 7.81 -8.95 20.57
CA TYR A 393 7.81 -7.95 19.52
C TYR A 393 6.66 -6.95 19.76
N THR A 394 6.94 -5.68 19.49
CA THR A 394 5.93 -4.64 19.29
C THR A 394 6.01 -4.18 17.84
N SER A 395 5.03 -3.42 17.36
CA SER A 395 5.11 -2.80 16.03
C SER A 395 6.38 -1.95 15.90
N LYS A 396 6.77 -1.21 16.93
CA LYS A 396 8.03 -0.46 16.95
C LYS A 396 9.26 -1.38 16.88
N THR A 397 9.25 -2.52 17.58
CA THR A 397 10.33 -3.52 17.51
C THR A 397 10.53 -4.04 16.09
N MET A 398 9.46 -4.26 15.31
CA MET A 398 9.59 -4.65 13.90
C MET A 398 10.37 -3.61 13.08
N PHE A 399 10.08 -2.32 13.28
CA PHE A 399 10.82 -1.23 12.62
C PHE A 399 12.27 -1.13 13.12
N ILE A 400 12.54 -1.42 14.40
CA ILE A 400 13.91 -1.51 14.93
C ILE A 400 14.68 -2.65 14.27
N LYS A 401 14.07 -3.84 14.09
CA LYS A 401 14.71 -4.96 13.37
C LYS A 401 14.97 -4.60 11.91
N ALA A 402 14.01 -3.99 11.22
CA ALA A 402 14.19 -3.49 9.85
C ALA A 402 15.33 -2.45 9.76
N TYR A 403 15.41 -1.52 10.71
CA TYR A 403 16.50 -0.54 10.79
C TYR A 403 17.86 -1.20 11.01
N ARG A 404 17.96 -2.20 11.90
CA ARG A 404 19.20 -2.95 12.09
C ARG A 404 19.61 -3.71 10.82
N TYR A 405 18.65 -4.27 10.08
CA TYR A 405 18.91 -4.87 8.78
C TYR A 405 19.49 -3.84 7.80
N MET A 406 18.88 -2.66 7.67
CA MET A 406 19.40 -1.58 6.82
C MET A 406 20.84 -1.18 7.23
N LYS A 407 21.12 -1.05 8.52
CA LYS A 407 22.49 -0.78 9.01
C LYS A 407 23.47 -1.91 8.67
N SER A 408 23.04 -3.17 8.71
CA SER A 408 23.89 -4.32 8.37
C SER A 408 24.37 -4.30 6.92
N VAL A 409 23.60 -3.62 6.05
CA VAL A 409 23.91 -3.43 4.63
C VAL A 409 24.36 -1.99 4.36
N GLY A 410 25.03 -1.35 5.32
CA GLY A 410 25.77 -0.10 5.11
C GLY A 410 24.94 1.19 5.12
N PHE A 411 23.64 1.16 5.44
CA PHE A 411 22.88 2.40 5.63
C PHE A 411 23.28 3.13 6.93
N PRO A 412 23.28 4.47 6.92
CA PRO A 412 23.68 5.27 8.09
C PRO A 412 22.63 5.23 9.22
N SER A 413 22.99 5.76 10.38
CA SER A 413 22.00 5.96 11.46
C SER A 413 21.00 7.06 11.11
N LEU A 414 19.73 6.83 11.49
CA LEU A 414 18.65 7.80 11.38
C LEU A 414 18.65 8.75 12.60
N PRO A 415 18.08 9.97 12.47
CA PRO A 415 18.00 10.91 13.59
C PRO A 415 17.07 10.37 14.68
N LYS A 416 17.34 10.72 15.95
CA LYS A 416 16.51 10.32 17.11
C LYS A 416 15.04 10.69 16.94
N THR A 417 14.75 11.80 16.25
CA THR A 417 13.39 12.26 15.93
C THR A 417 12.58 11.23 15.16
N PHE A 418 13.21 10.37 14.35
CA PHE A 418 12.53 9.28 13.67
C PHE A 418 11.78 8.38 14.66
N TRP A 419 12.42 8.01 15.76
CA TRP A 419 11.84 7.09 16.74
C TRP A 419 10.84 7.75 17.68
N THR A 420 11.02 9.03 18.00
CA THR A 420 10.15 9.76 18.93
C THR A 420 8.93 10.39 18.26
N SER A 421 9.00 10.68 16.96
CA SER A 421 7.95 11.41 16.24
C SER A 421 7.13 10.54 15.29
N SER A 422 7.58 9.32 14.96
CA SER A 422 6.84 8.41 14.10
C SER A 422 5.66 7.75 14.80
N VAL A 423 4.68 7.32 14.01
CA VAL A 423 3.57 6.47 14.47
C VAL A 423 3.74 5.10 13.83
N PHE A 424 4.09 4.10 14.64
CA PHE A 424 4.34 2.72 14.17
C PHE A 424 3.09 1.83 14.27
N GLN A 425 2.18 2.16 15.17
CA GLN A 425 0.94 1.41 15.42
C GLN A 425 -0.25 2.37 15.52
N ARG A 426 -1.47 1.86 15.39
CA ARG A 426 -2.68 2.66 15.56
C ARG A 426 -2.77 3.21 16.99
N VAL A 427 -2.99 4.51 17.11
CA VAL A 427 -3.32 5.18 18.38
C VAL A 427 -4.84 5.30 18.44
N TRP A 428 -5.47 4.70 19.45
CA TRP A 428 -6.94 4.58 19.50
C TRP A 428 -7.63 5.78 20.12
N SER A 429 -6.93 6.56 20.94
CA SER A 429 -7.39 7.85 21.49
C SER A 429 -7.54 8.95 20.44
N LYS A 430 -7.15 8.70 19.18
CA LYS A 430 -7.25 9.65 18.07
C LYS A 430 -7.89 8.98 16.85
N ASP A 431 -8.70 9.74 16.12
CA ASP A 431 -9.12 9.31 14.78
C ASP A 431 -7.94 9.46 13.83
N MET A 432 -7.48 8.36 13.23
CA MET A 432 -6.29 8.32 12.37
C MET A 432 -6.58 7.71 11.00
N LEU A 433 -5.91 8.20 9.96
CA LEU A 433 -5.88 7.54 8.66
C LEU A 433 -4.77 6.50 8.65
N CYS A 434 -5.14 5.21 8.75
CA CYS A 434 -4.18 4.12 8.73
C CYS A 434 -3.65 3.84 7.33
N ASP A 435 -4.55 3.72 6.35
CA ASP A 435 -4.19 3.34 5.00
C ASP A 435 -4.18 4.53 4.04
N PRO A 436 -3.21 4.54 3.11
CA PRO A 436 -1.94 3.80 3.11
C PRO A 436 -1.00 4.19 4.25
N ALA A 437 -0.16 3.25 4.68
CA ALA A 437 1.03 3.58 5.44
C ALA A 437 2.04 4.35 4.57
N ALA A 438 2.81 5.27 5.17
CA ALA A 438 3.68 6.15 4.40
C ALA A 438 4.92 6.62 5.18
N ALA A 439 6.00 6.90 4.45
CA ALA A 439 7.22 7.56 4.91
C ALA A 439 7.17 9.07 4.59
N PHE A 440 7.57 9.91 5.53
CA PHE A 440 7.46 11.38 5.46
C PHE A 440 8.82 12.05 5.63
N ASP A 441 9.20 12.88 4.66
CA ASP A 441 10.19 13.96 4.83
C ASP A 441 9.46 15.20 5.32
N MET A 442 9.74 15.65 6.56
CA MET A 442 9.10 16.83 7.14
C MET A 442 9.59 18.15 6.52
N ARG A 443 10.50 18.10 5.55
CA ARG A 443 11.01 19.23 4.75
C ARG A 443 11.85 20.23 5.54
N ASP A 444 12.45 19.81 6.65
CA ASP A 444 13.41 20.61 7.42
C ASP A 444 14.86 20.08 7.33
N GLY A 445 15.06 18.97 6.61
CA GLY A 445 16.35 18.28 6.45
C GLY A 445 16.82 17.51 7.69
N LYS A 446 15.98 17.38 8.72
CA LYS A 446 16.32 16.81 10.04
C LYS A 446 15.30 15.80 10.54
N ASP A 447 14.03 15.95 10.19
CA ASP A 447 12.93 15.16 10.70
C ASP A 447 12.30 14.31 9.60
N PHE A 448 12.35 13.00 9.81
CA PHE A 448 11.83 11.98 8.91
C PHE A 448 10.99 11.04 9.75
N ARG A 449 9.84 10.63 9.24
CA ARG A 449 8.85 9.89 10.03
C ARG A 449 8.22 8.76 9.22
N VAL A 450 7.63 7.80 9.91
CA VAL A 450 6.67 6.85 9.33
C VAL A 450 5.33 7.01 10.00
N LYS A 451 4.26 6.88 9.22
CA LYS A 451 2.89 6.71 9.70
C LYS A 451 2.40 5.34 9.24
N ALA A 452 2.39 4.39 10.15
CA ALA A 452 1.87 3.05 9.96
C ALA A 452 0.91 2.69 11.10
N CYS A 453 -0.09 1.87 10.78
CA CYS A 453 -0.91 1.18 11.77
C CYS A 453 -0.50 -0.30 11.77
N ALA A 454 0.80 -0.57 11.91
CA ALA A 454 1.34 -1.91 11.76
C ALA A 454 0.87 -2.81 12.90
N GLN A 455 0.51 -4.03 12.55
CA GLN A 455 0.13 -5.15 13.41
C GLN A 455 1.27 -6.16 13.46
N ILE A 456 1.34 -6.98 14.51
CA ILE A 456 2.40 -7.99 14.61
C ILE A 456 2.14 -9.10 13.59
N GLY A 457 3.14 -9.39 12.76
CA GLY A 457 3.09 -10.48 11.78
C GLY A 457 3.96 -10.22 10.56
N GLU A 458 4.10 -11.26 9.73
CA GLU A 458 4.92 -11.20 8.51
C GLU A 458 4.52 -10.06 7.54
N PRO A 459 3.23 -9.80 7.24
CA PRO A 459 2.86 -8.76 6.28
C PRO A 459 3.37 -7.38 6.67
N ASP A 460 3.24 -7.01 7.94
CA ASP A 460 3.66 -5.70 8.44
C ASP A 460 5.14 -5.63 8.81
N PHE A 461 5.79 -6.79 9.02
CA PHE A 461 7.25 -6.89 9.04
C PHE A 461 7.83 -6.54 7.66
N LYS A 462 7.23 -7.02 6.57
CA LYS A 462 7.58 -6.62 5.20
C LYS A 462 7.29 -5.14 4.95
N LEU A 463 6.15 -4.62 5.42
CA LEU A 463 5.82 -3.20 5.35
C LEU A 463 6.87 -2.33 6.06
N ALA A 464 7.34 -2.73 7.25
CA ALA A 464 8.36 -2.00 8.00
C ALA A 464 9.66 -1.85 7.19
N HIS A 465 10.12 -2.91 6.50
CA HIS A 465 11.30 -2.85 5.64
C HIS A 465 11.09 -1.95 4.42
N SER A 466 9.91 -2.03 3.80
CA SER A 466 9.53 -1.19 2.67
C SER A 466 9.52 0.30 3.03
N LEU A 467 8.92 0.65 4.17
CA LEU A 467 8.86 2.03 4.66
C LEU A 467 10.24 2.54 5.07
N LEU A 468 11.07 1.74 5.72
CA LEU A 468 12.46 2.10 6.05
C LEU A 468 13.28 2.38 4.78
N ALA A 469 13.10 1.62 3.71
CA ALA A 469 13.78 1.89 2.44
C ALA A 469 13.41 3.27 1.89
N GLN A 470 12.14 3.65 1.95
CA GLN A 470 11.65 4.96 1.52
C GLN A 470 12.19 6.09 2.42
N VAL A 471 12.18 5.90 3.74
CA VAL A 471 12.78 6.84 4.71
C VAL A 471 14.27 7.03 4.40
N TYR A 472 15.00 5.95 4.11
CA TYR A 472 16.40 6.05 3.74
C TYR A 472 16.62 6.74 2.40
N TYR A 473 15.71 6.60 1.43
CA TYR A 473 15.80 7.36 0.19
C TYR A 473 15.70 8.86 0.49
N GLN A 474 14.65 9.24 1.24
CA GLN A 474 14.42 10.61 1.73
C GLN A 474 15.63 11.15 2.49
N TYR A 475 16.17 10.35 3.40
CA TYR A 475 17.32 10.71 4.21
C TYR A 475 18.56 10.90 3.35
N LEU A 476 18.87 10.03 2.39
CA LEU A 476 20.10 10.07 1.61
C LEU A 476 20.15 11.28 0.65
N TYR A 477 19.05 11.63 -0.02
CA TYR A 477 19.03 12.82 -0.89
C TYR A 477 18.83 14.14 -0.14
N ARG A 478 18.70 14.16 1.19
CA ARG A 478 18.44 15.39 1.97
C ARG A 478 19.49 16.50 1.74
N THR A 479 20.70 16.11 1.33
CA THR A 479 21.81 17.04 1.05
C THR A 479 21.78 17.61 -0.37
N GLN A 480 20.88 17.14 -1.24
CA GLN A 480 20.70 17.67 -2.59
C GLN A 480 20.15 19.10 -2.59
N ALA A 481 20.35 19.80 -3.71
CA ALA A 481 19.68 21.08 -3.98
C ALA A 481 18.16 20.91 -3.97
N GLY A 482 17.42 21.98 -3.70
CA GLY A 482 16.00 21.90 -3.33
C GLY A 482 15.11 21.10 -4.28
N ALA A 483 15.18 21.31 -5.60
CA ALA A 483 14.37 20.54 -6.57
C ALA A 483 14.79 19.09 -6.72
N PHE A 484 15.99 18.74 -6.24
CA PHE A 484 16.54 17.38 -6.32
C PHE A 484 16.30 16.55 -5.07
N ARG A 485 15.56 17.09 -4.09
CA ARG A 485 15.14 16.38 -2.86
C ARG A 485 13.86 15.56 -3.07
N GLU A 486 13.85 14.81 -4.15
CA GLU A 486 12.85 13.79 -4.47
C GLU A 486 13.56 12.53 -4.94
N SER A 487 12.85 11.41 -5.04
CA SER A 487 13.38 10.23 -5.73
C SER A 487 13.53 10.48 -7.24
N ALA A 488 14.38 9.72 -7.93
CA ALA A 488 14.55 9.82 -9.39
C ALA A 488 13.23 9.65 -10.17
N SER A 489 12.34 8.78 -9.66
CA SER A 489 10.91 8.78 -9.96
C SER A 489 10.14 8.03 -8.87
N PRO A 490 8.82 8.26 -8.73
CA PRO A 490 7.98 7.48 -7.82
C PRO A 490 8.05 5.97 -8.08
N SER A 491 8.12 5.54 -9.35
CA SER A 491 8.23 4.13 -9.71
C SER A 491 9.53 3.48 -9.22
N ILE A 492 10.66 4.19 -9.25
CA ILE A 492 11.94 3.68 -8.74
C ILE A 492 11.95 3.66 -7.20
N ASN A 493 11.35 4.65 -6.55
CA ASN A 493 11.16 4.63 -5.10
C ASN A 493 10.34 3.41 -4.65
N GLU A 494 9.20 3.16 -5.30
CA GLU A 494 8.35 1.99 -5.04
C GLU A 494 9.10 0.69 -5.33
N ALA A 495 9.87 0.62 -6.42
CA ALA A 495 10.63 -0.57 -6.78
C ALA A 495 11.69 -0.91 -5.73
N ILE A 496 12.46 0.08 -5.25
CA ILE A 496 13.43 -0.11 -4.16
C ILE A 496 12.72 -0.55 -2.88
N ALA A 497 11.60 0.09 -2.54
CA ALA A 497 10.81 -0.26 -1.36
C ALA A 497 10.27 -1.70 -1.42
N ALA A 498 9.88 -2.16 -2.60
CA ALA A 498 9.45 -3.54 -2.82
C ALA A 498 10.60 -4.54 -2.69
N VAL A 499 11.80 -4.22 -3.18
CA VAL A 499 12.99 -5.07 -2.99
C VAL A 499 13.23 -5.39 -1.51
N PHE A 500 13.19 -4.40 -0.63
CA PHE A 500 13.34 -4.62 0.82
C PHE A 500 12.16 -5.37 1.45
N SER A 501 10.95 -5.18 0.91
CA SER A 501 9.78 -5.99 1.30
C SER A 501 9.98 -7.48 0.97
N HIS A 502 10.52 -7.81 -0.21
CA HIS A 502 10.81 -9.21 -0.60
C HIS A 502 11.92 -9.81 0.27
N LEU A 503 13.00 -9.06 0.52
CA LEU A 503 14.13 -9.51 1.34
C LEU A 503 13.73 -9.78 2.79
N ALA A 504 12.71 -9.09 3.31
CA ALA A 504 12.21 -9.32 4.67
C ALA A 504 11.63 -10.73 4.89
N SER A 505 11.18 -11.38 3.82
CA SER A 505 10.68 -12.78 3.85
C SER A 505 11.75 -13.84 3.53
N ASN A 506 13.03 -13.46 3.45
CA ASN A 506 14.10 -14.42 3.18
C ASN A 506 14.28 -15.38 4.38
N PRO A 507 14.24 -16.72 4.19
CA PRO A 507 14.37 -17.69 5.29
C PRO A 507 15.66 -17.56 6.10
N ASN A 508 16.80 -17.30 5.45
CA ASN A 508 18.09 -17.11 6.11
C ASN A 508 18.12 -15.83 6.97
N TYR A 509 17.44 -14.77 6.52
CA TYR A 509 17.27 -13.55 7.31
C TYR A 509 16.34 -13.77 8.50
N LEU A 510 15.19 -14.40 8.30
CA LEU A 510 14.23 -14.72 9.37
C LEU A 510 14.86 -15.61 10.45
N TYR A 511 15.64 -16.62 10.04
CA TYR A 511 16.44 -17.45 10.95
C TYR A 511 17.46 -16.60 11.73
N SER A 512 18.13 -15.65 11.07
CA SER A 512 19.05 -14.72 11.74
C SER A 512 18.37 -13.78 12.75
N GLN A 513 17.04 -13.58 12.63
CA GLN A 513 16.21 -12.89 13.61
C GLN A 513 15.59 -13.82 14.66
N GLN A 514 15.87 -15.12 14.61
CA GLN A 514 15.24 -16.16 15.43
C GLN A 514 13.71 -16.21 15.25
N LEU A 515 13.22 -15.78 14.08
CA LEU A 515 11.80 -15.80 13.71
C LEU A 515 11.41 -17.07 12.95
N LEU A 516 12.39 -17.88 12.58
CA LEU A 516 12.21 -19.12 11.86
C LEU A 516 13.22 -20.14 12.41
N SER A 517 12.82 -21.40 12.57
CA SER A 517 13.70 -22.49 12.98
C SER A 517 14.63 -22.97 11.86
N HIS A 518 15.71 -23.67 12.22
CA HIS A 518 16.67 -24.18 11.25
C HIS A 518 16.07 -25.23 10.30
N GLU A 519 14.96 -25.87 10.68
CA GLU A 519 14.29 -26.92 9.90
C GLU A 519 13.68 -26.35 8.61
N HIS A 520 13.33 -25.06 8.61
CA HIS A 520 12.78 -24.33 7.48
C HIS A 520 13.85 -23.61 6.64
N LEU A 521 15.14 -23.84 6.91
CA LEU A 521 16.22 -23.39 6.02
C LEU A 521 16.36 -24.28 4.78
N GLU A 522 15.88 -25.53 4.84
CA GLU A 522 15.73 -26.36 3.66
C GLU A 522 14.48 -25.91 2.90
N ILE A 523 14.69 -25.05 1.90
CA ILE A 523 13.59 -24.44 1.16
C ILE A 523 12.94 -25.51 0.27
N LYS A 524 11.75 -25.97 0.68
CA LYS A 524 10.96 -26.92 -0.11
C LYS A 524 10.47 -26.25 -1.40
N GLU A 525 10.56 -26.97 -2.52
CA GLU A 525 10.05 -26.50 -3.82
C GLU A 525 8.57 -26.09 -3.73
N SER A 526 7.76 -26.83 -2.98
CA SER A 526 6.33 -26.51 -2.76
C SER A 526 6.12 -25.16 -2.08
N THR A 527 6.97 -24.80 -1.12
CA THR A 527 6.93 -23.50 -0.42
C THR A 527 7.29 -22.36 -1.37
N ILE A 528 8.32 -22.54 -2.21
CA ILE A 528 8.70 -21.58 -3.25
C ILE A 528 7.52 -21.37 -4.20
N VAL A 529 6.96 -22.46 -4.75
CA VAL A 529 5.85 -22.41 -5.71
C VAL A 529 4.62 -21.72 -5.10
N ASN A 530 4.22 -22.05 -3.87
CA ASN A 530 3.08 -21.41 -3.20
C ASN A 530 3.30 -19.91 -2.97
N ARG A 531 4.50 -19.50 -2.54
CA ARG A 531 4.83 -18.07 -2.33
C ARG A 531 4.85 -17.31 -3.66
N LEU A 532 5.54 -17.85 -4.66
CA LEU A 532 5.58 -17.25 -6.01
C LEU A 532 4.17 -17.17 -6.60
N TYR A 533 3.33 -18.18 -6.37
CA TYR A 533 1.95 -18.17 -6.84
C TYR A 533 1.14 -17.03 -6.19
N LYS A 534 1.23 -16.85 -4.86
CA LYS A 534 0.60 -15.70 -4.19
C LYS A 534 1.04 -14.37 -4.81
N GLU A 535 2.35 -14.22 -5.00
CA GLU A 535 2.95 -13.00 -5.54
C GLU A 535 2.51 -12.74 -6.99
N ALA A 536 2.40 -13.79 -7.79
CA ALA A 536 1.89 -13.71 -9.16
C ALA A 536 0.42 -13.28 -9.21
N LEU A 537 -0.43 -13.80 -8.30
CA LEU A 537 -1.82 -13.36 -8.19
C LEU A 537 -1.95 -11.90 -7.73
N ASP A 538 -1.05 -11.42 -6.86
CA ASP A 538 -1.05 -10.04 -6.36
C ASP A 538 -0.59 -9.02 -7.40
N ASN A 539 0.34 -9.41 -8.29
CA ASN A 539 1.08 -8.44 -9.12
C ASN A 539 1.15 -8.81 -10.62
N ILE A 540 1.53 -10.04 -10.99
CA ILE A 540 1.60 -10.47 -12.41
C ILE A 540 0.21 -10.37 -13.06
N ALA A 541 -0.83 -10.74 -12.31
CA ALA A 541 -2.23 -10.62 -12.75
C ALA A 541 -2.64 -9.17 -13.10
N LYS A 542 -1.97 -8.16 -12.54
CA LYS A 542 -2.28 -6.73 -12.73
C LYS A 542 -1.45 -6.04 -13.82
N ILE A 543 -0.38 -6.66 -14.32
CA ILE A 543 0.42 -6.12 -15.43
C ILE A 543 -0.43 -5.81 -16.66
N PRO A 544 -1.24 -6.74 -17.21
CA PRO A 544 -2.02 -6.44 -18.41
C PRO A 544 -3.07 -5.35 -18.17
N PHE A 545 -3.65 -5.28 -16.97
CA PHE A 545 -4.56 -4.18 -16.60
C PHE A 545 -3.90 -2.81 -16.68
N ALA A 546 -2.64 -2.66 -16.26
CA ALA A 546 -1.93 -1.39 -16.38
C ALA A 546 -1.81 -0.92 -17.85
N VAL A 547 -1.55 -1.86 -18.77
CA VAL A 547 -1.48 -1.58 -20.22
C VAL A 547 -2.88 -1.25 -20.76
N THR A 548 -3.91 -2.04 -20.41
CA THR A 548 -5.31 -1.80 -20.79
C THR A 548 -5.80 -0.41 -20.36
N ALA A 549 -5.64 -0.08 -19.08
CA ALA A 549 -6.17 1.13 -18.47
C ALA A 549 -5.57 2.41 -19.05
N ASP A 550 -4.26 2.40 -19.31
CA ASP A 550 -3.59 3.57 -19.87
C ASP A 550 -3.76 3.66 -21.38
N THR A 551 -3.76 2.55 -22.12
CA THR A 551 -4.09 2.56 -23.56
C THR A 551 -5.48 3.16 -23.78
N TRP A 552 -6.49 2.70 -23.02
CA TRP A 552 -7.85 3.21 -23.09
C TRP A 552 -7.94 4.72 -22.79
N ARG A 553 -7.30 5.19 -21.70
CA ARG A 553 -7.31 6.62 -21.35
C ARG A 553 -6.54 7.49 -22.35
N TYR A 554 -5.40 7.00 -22.85
CA TYR A 554 -4.62 7.71 -23.84
C TYR A 554 -5.37 7.86 -25.16
N ASP A 555 -6.02 6.81 -25.65
CA ASP A 555 -6.79 6.90 -26.90
C ASP A 555 -8.00 7.85 -26.77
N ILE A 556 -8.62 7.94 -25.59
CA ILE A 556 -9.65 8.96 -25.33
C ILE A 556 -9.05 10.38 -25.31
N LEU A 557 -7.94 10.59 -24.60
CA LEU A 557 -7.28 11.91 -24.50
C LEU A 557 -6.75 12.38 -25.86
N GLU A 558 -6.23 11.46 -26.68
CA GLU A 558 -5.76 11.67 -28.05
C GLU A 558 -6.93 11.86 -29.05
N GLY A 559 -8.18 11.63 -28.63
CA GLY A 559 -9.38 11.79 -29.46
C GLY A 559 -9.59 10.67 -30.49
N LYS A 560 -8.99 9.50 -30.29
CA LYS A 560 -9.16 8.32 -31.16
C LYS A 560 -10.41 7.51 -30.83
N THR A 561 -10.90 7.60 -29.59
CA THR A 561 -12.10 6.90 -29.14
C THR A 561 -13.26 7.88 -28.97
N ASP A 562 -14.28 7.73 -29.80
CA ASP A 562 -15.54 8.48 -29.68
C ASP A 562 -16.23 8.20 -28.33
N ASP A 563 -16.98 9.18 -27.81
CA ASP A 563 -17.66 9.10 -26.52
C ASP A 563 -18.51 7.81 -26.42
N ASP A 564 -19.39 7.55 -27.38
CA ASP A 564 -20.28 6.38 -27.39
C ASP A 564 -19.56 5.03 -27.47
N LYS A 565 -18.26 4.99 -27.80
CA LYS A 565 -17.45 3.77 -27.91
C LYS A 565 -16.59 3.48 -26.68
N TRP A 566 -16.61 4.32 -25.65
CA TRP A 566 -15.77 4.15 -24.45
C TRP A 566 -15.88 2.75 -23.84
N ASN A 567 -17.11 2.24 -23.69
CA ASN A 567 -17.33 0.95 -23.04
C ASN A 567 -16.97 -0.24 -23.96
N GLU A 568 -17.19 -0.10 -25.26
CA GLU A 568 -16.83 -1.11 -26.25
C GLU A 568 -15.31 -1.29 -26.34
N GLU A 569 -14.57 -0.18 -26.50
CA GLU A 569 -13.11 -0.23 -26.57
C GLU A 569 -12.48 -0.68 -25.24
N TRP A 570 -13.08 -0.34 -24.10
CA TRP A 570 -12.67 -0.86 -22.79
C TRP A 570 -12.68 -2.39 -22.77
N TRP A 571 -13.82 -3.01 -23.11
CA TRP A 571 -13.95 -4.46 -23.09
C TRP A 571 -13.13 -5.15 -24.17
N LYS A 572 -12.98 -4.55 -25.35
CA LYS A 572 -12.08 -5.06 -26.39
C LYS A 572 -10.63 -5.14 -25.90
N LEU A 573 -10.14 -4.12 -25.20
CA LEU A 573 -8.79 -4.13 -24.62
C LEU A 573 -8.68 -5.16 -23.49
N ARG A 574 -9.63 -5.21 -22.54
CA ARG A 574 -9.67 -6.23 -21.47
C ARG A 574 -9.66 -7.65 -22.04
N GLU A 575 -10.46 -7.93 -23.06
CA GLU A 575 -10.52 -9.27 -23.67
C GLU A 575 -9.24 -9.62 -24.41
N THR A 576 -8.64 -8.66 -25.13
CA THR A 576 -7.42 -8.89 -25.92
C THR A 576 -6.18 -9.04 -25.06
N LEU A 577 -6.03 -8.18 -24.04
CA LEU A 577 -4.84 -8.10 -23.22
C LEU A 577 -4.94 -8.93 -21.94
N GLU A 578 -6.09 -8.97 -21.27
CA GLU A 578 -6.23 -9.67 -19.98
C GLU A 578 -6.95 -11.01 -20.11
N GLY A 579 -7.62 -11.29 -21.23
CA GLY A 579 -8.49 -12.46 -21.30
C GLY A 579 -9.59 -12.39 -20.24
N VAL A 580 -10.11 -11.19 -19.99
CA VAL A 580 -11.26 -10.95 -19.10
C VAL A 580 -12.38 -10.29 -19.89
N LYS A 581 -13.62 -10.76 -19.67
CA LYS A 581 -14.82 -10.25 -20.37
C LYS A 581 -15.86 -9.71 -19.40
N ALA A 582 -16.80 -8.95 -19.97
CA ALA A 582 -17.96 -8.46 -19.25
C ALA A 582 -18.81 -9.61 -18.66
N PRO A 583 -19.38 -9.44 -17.46
CA PRO A 583 -20.38 -10.36 -16.93
C PRO A 583 -21.68 -10.39 -17.74
N GLU A 584 -22.04 -9.26 -18.37
CA GLU A 584 -23.23 -9.11 -19.21
C GLU A 584 -22.90 -9.47 -20.67
N GLU A 585 -23.84 -10.12 -21.38
CA GLU A 585 -23.65 -10.49 -22.80
C GLU A 585 -23.68 -9.27 -23.73
N LYS A 586 -24.39 -8.21 -23.33
CA LYS A 586 -24.55 -6.99 -24.12
C LYS A 586 -23.82 -5.84 -23.45
N ILE A 587 -22.81 -5.32 -24.13
CA ILE A 587 -22.14 -4.08 -23.74
C ILE A 587 -23.07 -2.89 -24.03
N MET A 588 -23.35 -2.08 -23.02
CA MET A 588 -24.18 -0.89 -23.17
C MET A 588 -23.31 0.35 -23.42
N PRO A 589 -23.52 1.10 -24.52
CA PRO A 589 -22.75 2.32 -24.81
C PRO A 589 -22.86 3.41 -23.73
N ALA A 590 -24.01 3.48 -23.06
CA ALA A 590 -24.28 4.47 -22.02
C ALA A 590 -23.58 4.17 -20.68
N GLN A 591 -23.01 2.97 -20.51
CA GLN A 591 -22.22 2.60 -19.34
C GLN A 591 -20.74 2.99 -19.53
N THR A 592 -19.97 2.94 -18.45
CA THR A 592 -18.51 3.07 -18.48
C THR A 592 -17.96 2.13 -17.42
N ASP A 593 -17.79 0.86 -17.79
CA ASP A 593 -17.47 -0.23 -16.86
C ASP A 593 -16.05 -0.10 -16.31
N ALA A 594 -15.20 0.66 -16.99
CA ALA A 594 -13.91 1.13 -16.49
C ALA A 594 -14.01 1.82 -15.11
N PHE A 595 -15.14 2.45 -14.78
CA PHE A 595 -15.35 3.07 -13.46
C PHE A 595 -15.58 2.06 -12.33
N MET A 596 -15.58 0.76 -12.60
CA MET A 596 -15.46 -0.23 -11.54
C MET A 596 -14.12 -0.08 -10.79
N HIS A 597 -13.07 0.37 -11.50
CA HIS A 597 -11.71 0.45 -11.00
C HIS A 597 -11.41 1.78 -10.28
N THR A 598 -10.94 1.68 -9.03
CA THR A 598 -10.50 2.85 -8.24
C THR A 598 -9.36 3.63 -8.92
N GLN A 599 -8.44 2.93 -9.60
CA GLN A 599 -7.33 3.54 -10.34
C GLN A 599 -7.80 4.51 -11.43
N ILE A 600 -8.99 4.28 -11.98
CA ILE A 600 -9.58 5.12 -13.03
C ILE A 600 -10.42 6.24 -12.41
N ASN A 601 -11.42 5.90 -11.59
CA ASN A 601 -12.42 6.88 -11.15
C ASN A 601 -11.94 7.81 -10.00
N GLN A 602 -11.11 7.32 -9.08
CA GLN A 602 -10.73 8.05 -7.85
C GLN A 602 -9.28 8.52 -7.90
N VAL A 603 -8.35 7.65 -8.33
CA VAL A 603 -6.92 7.98 -8.38
C VAL A 603 -6.60 8.89 -9.56
N HIS A 604 -7.26 8.66 -10.72
CA HIS A 604 -7.08 9.43 -11.95
C HIS A 604 -5.60 9.69 -12.33
N SER A 605 -4.75 8.67 -12.17
CA SER A 605 -3.30 8.71 -12.46
C SER A 605 -2.91 7.56 -13.39
N PRO A 606 -1.84 7.69 -14.21
CA PRO A 606 -1.33 6.61 -15.04
C PRO A 606 -1.09 5.32 -14.25
N ALA A 607 -1.62 4.21 -14.76
CA ALA A 607 -1.47 2.89 -14.18
C ALA A 607 -0.11 2.26 -14.56
N ILE A 608 0.53 2.74 -15.64
CA ILE A 608 1.80 2.26 -16.15
C ILE A 608 2.94 2.38 -15.14
N ARG A 609 2.83 3.31 -14.17
CA ARG A 609 3.78 3.44 -13.06
C ARG A 609 3.95 2.13 -12.28
N ASN A 610 2.87 1.35 -12.15
CA ASN A 610 2.86 0.08 -11.43
C ASN A 610 3.62 -0.99 -12.24
N LEU A 611 3.45 -1.00 -13.56
CA LEU A 611 4.21 -1.90 -14.45
C LEU A 611 5.71 -1.58 -14.39
N ILE A 612 6.08 -0.30 -14.48
CA ILE A 612 7.48 0.13 -14.40
C ILE A 612 8.08 -0.27 -13.05
N SER A 613 7.40 0.04 -11.95
CA SER A 613 7.87 -0.29 -10.59
C SER A 613 8.05 -1.81 -10.42
N TYR A 614 7.04 -2.58 -10.79
CA TYR A 614 7.04 -4.04 -10.60
C TYR A 614 8.06 -4.76 -11.48
N VAL A 615 8.38 -4.26 -12.67
CA VAL A 615 9.48 -4.82 -13.48
C VAL A 615 10.84 -4.37 -12.92
N ALA A 616 10.98 -3.08 -12.60
CA ALA A 616 12.22 -2.51 -12.08
C ALA A 616 12.65 -3.16 -10.76
N GLN A 617 11.71 -3.54 -9.88
CA GLN A 617 12.07 -4.14 -8.58
C GLN A 617 12.89 -5.43 -8.75
N PHE A 618 12.61 -6.27 -9.75
CA PHE A 618 13.38 -7.50 -9.98
C PHE A 618 14.70 -7.24 -10.69
N GLN A 619 14.75 -6.21 -11.55
CA GLN A 619 16.03 -5.76 -12.12
C GLN A 619 16.98 -5.26 -11.02
N ILE A 620 16.44 -4.48 -10.08
CA ILE A 620 17.17 -3.96 -8.92
C ILE A 620 17.52 -5.11 -7.98
N LEU A 621 16.58 -5.99 -7.62
CA LEU A 621 16.86 -7.15 -6.77
C LEU A 621 18.01 -7.99 -7.34
N LYS A 622 17.97 -8.32 -8.63
CA LYS A 622 19.03 -9.08 -9.31
C LYS A 622 20.38 -8.38 -9.26
N SER A 623 20.42 -7.05 -9.33
CA SER A 623 21.68 -6.31 -9.28
C SER A 623 22.26 -6.17 -7.87
N LEU A 624 21.43 -6.27 -6.84
CA LEU A 624 21.86 -6.25 -5.43
C LEU A 624 22.22 -7.64 -4.89
N CYS A 625 21.67 -8.72 -5.46
CA CYS A 625 22.04 -10.07 -5.05
C CYS A 625 23.46 -10.43 -5.52
N PRO A 626 24.22 -11.23 -4.75
CA PRO A 626 25.50 -11.77 -5.20
C PRO A 626 25.37 -12.53 -6.54
N PRO A 627 26.44 -12.59 -7.36
CA PRO A 627 26.47 -13.42 -8.56
C PRO A 627 26.09 -14.87 -8.26
N ASP A 628 25.43 -15.54 -9.20
CA ASP A 628 24.97 -16.94 -9.12
C ASP A 628 23.86 -17.22 -8.09
N THR A 629 23.27 -16.20 -7.47
CA THR A 629 22.12 -16.39 -6.59
C THR A 629 20.87 -16.80 -7.39
N GLU A 630 20.21 -17.88 -6.96
CA GLU A 630 18.87 -18.21 -7.42
C GLU A 630 17.86 -17.23 -6.80
N LEU A 631 17.40 -16.25 -7.59
CA LEU A 631 16.56 -15.17 -7.09
C LEU A 631 15.28 -15.65 -6.41
N ALA A 632 14.72 -16.77 -6.89
CA ALA A 632 13.53 -17.38 -6.31
C ALA A 632 13.78 -17.84 -4.87
N GLU A 633 14.97 -18.27 -4.49
CA GLU A 633 15.30 -18.65 -3.10
C GLU A 633 15.62 -17.43 -2.21
N GLY A 634 15.77 -16.26 -2.84
CA GLY A 634 16.17 -15.02 -2.20
C GLY A 634 17.69 -14.91 -2.02
N CYS A 635 18.14 -13.76 -1.51
CA CYS A 635 19.56 -13.49 -1.34
C CYS A 635 19.85 -12.72 -0.05
N ILE A 636 21.08 -12.81 0.43
CA ILE A 636 21.59 -12.02 1.56
C ILE A 636 22.44 -10.88 1.00
N LEU A 637 22.09 -9.66 1.38
CA LEU A 637 22.80 -8.46 0.96
C LEU A 637 23.99 -8.15 1.89
N SER A 638 24.94 -7.36 1.38
CA SER A 638 26.06 -6.83 2.16
C SER A 638 26.23 -5.33 1.92
N GLU A 639 27.12 -4.68 2.67
CA GLU A 639 27.48 -3.27 2.45
C GLU A 639 27.97 -3.02 1.01
N ASP A 640 28.74 -3.96 0.45
CA ASP A 640 29.28 -3.88 -0.91
C ASP A 640 28.18 -3.99 -1.96
N THR A 641 27.26 -4.95 -1.81
CA THR A 641 26.21 -5.15 -2.82
C THR A 641 25.20 -4.01 -2.86
N THR A 642 25.06 -3.27 -1.76
CA THR A 642 24.16 -2.12 -1.62
C THR A 642 24.84 -0.77 -1.84
N PHE A 643 26.15 -0.73 -2.11
CA PHE A 643 26.90 0.50 -2.32
C PHE A 643 26.30 1.37 -3.44
N LYS A 644 26.10 0.78 -4.62
CA LYS A 644 25.50 1.47 -5.78
C LYS A 644 24.08 1.96 -5.50
N LEU A 645 23.32 1.21 -4.70
CA LEU A 645 21.99 1.60 -4.26
C LEU A 645 22.05 2.89 -3.42
N ARG A 646 22.90 2.95 -2.41
CA ARG A 646 23.06 4.15 -1.56
C ARG A 646 23.55 5.35 -2.38
N GLU A 647 24.49 5.16 -3.29
CA GLU A 647 24.96 6.22 -4.19
C GLU A 647 23.84 6.76 -5.09
N THR A 648 23.03 5.86 -5.66
CA THR A 648 21.90 6.22 -6.53
C THR A 648 20.83 6.95 -5.72
N MET A 649 20.50 6.45 -4.52
CA MET A 649 19.53 7.09 -3.62
C MET A 649 19.97 8.50 -3.22
N ALA A 650 21.26 8.72 -2.98
CA ALA A 650 21.81 10.03 -2.63
C ALA A 650 21.71 11.08 -3.76
N LYS A 651 21.57 10.67 -5.02
CA LYS A 651 21.35 11.60 -6.15
C LYS A 651 19.93 12.18 -6.19
N GLY A 652 18.94 11.49 -5.62
CA GLY A 652 17.55 11.92 -5.70
C GLY A 652 17.10 12.15 -7.15
N SER A 653 16.33 13.22 -7.39
CA SER A 653 15.87 13.62 -8.72
C SER A 653 16.89 14.48 -9.49
N SER A 654 18.14 14.58 -8.99
CA SER A 654 19.27 15.11 -9.76
C SER A 654 19.66 14.20 -10.93
N ILE A 655 19.06 13.02 -11.05
CA ILE A 655 19.16 12.10 -12.18
C ILE A 655 17.75 11.68 -12.59
N ASP A 656 17.57 11.26 -13.85
CA ASP A 656 16.30 10.66 -14.27
C ASP A 656 16.23 9.17 -13.91
N TRP A 657 15.05 8.57 -14.03
CA TRP A 657 14.84 7.18 -13.62
C TRP A 657 15.58 6.15 -14.50
N LEU A 658 15.87 6.45 -15.77
CA LEU A 658 16.68 5.58 -16.63
C LEU A 658 18.14 5.62 -16.20
N MET A 659 18.66 6.79 -15.85
CA MET A 659 20.00 6.92 -15.27
C MET A 659 20.10 6.22 -13.91
N ALA A 660 19.05 6.30 -13.07
CA ALA A 660 19.01 5.56 -11.82
C ALA A 660 19.08 4.04 -12.06
N LEU A 661 18.31 3.51 -13.04
CA LEU A 661 18.41 2.11 -13.43
C LEU A 661 19.79 1.75 -13.98
N GLU A 662 20.43 2.62 -14.75
CA GLU A 662 21.78 2.39 -15.26
C GLU A 662 22.81 2.29 -14.13
N MET A 663 22.74 3.19 -13.15
CA MET A 663 23.62 3.14 -11.98
C MET A 663 23.44 1.86 -11.16
N LEU A 664 22.20 1.38 -11.03
CA LEU A 664 21.86 0.19 -10.26
C LEU A 664 22.17 -1.12 -11.00
N THR A 665 21.85 -1.18 -12.29
CA THR A 665 21.79 -2.44 -13.06
C THR A 665 22.83 -2.51 -14.19
N GLY A 666 23.51 -1.40 -14.49
CA GLY A 666 24.43 -1.26 -15.60
C GLY A 666 23.78 -0.98 -16.96
N LYS A 667 22.44 -0.83 -17.03
CA LYS A 667 21.71 -0.52 -18.26
C LYS A 667 20.60 0.51 -18.03
N ALA A 668 20.51 1.49 -18.91
CA ALA A 668 19.43 2.49 -18.94
C ALA A 668 18.17 1.95 -19.65
N GLU A 669 17.67 0.78 -19.25
CA GLU A 669 16.55 0.11 -19.91
C GLU A 669 15.67 -0.69 -18.92
N LEU A 670 14.34 -0.60 -19.08
CA LEU A 670 13.39 -1.48 -18.42
C LEU A 670 13.36 -2.85 -19.12
N ASP A 671 13.57 -3.93 -18.36
CA ASP A 671 13.67 -5.30 -18.86
C ASP A 671 12.97 -6.30 -17.92
N ALA A 672 12.06 -7.10 -18.49
CA ALA A 672 11.29 -8.10 -17.75
C ALA A 672 12.05 -9.40 -17.47
N GLN A 673 13.25 -9.60 -18.04
CA GLN A 673 13.96 -10.88 -17.88
C GLN A 673 14.25 -11.23 -16.41
N PRO A 674 14.74 -10.32 -15.54
CA PRO A 674 14.95 -10.65 -14.12
C PRO A 674 13.69 -11.04 -13.37
N LEU A 675 12.54 -10.47 -13.75
CA LEU A 675 11.24 -10.88 -13.23
C LEU A 675 10.92 -12.32 -13.64
N LEU A 676 11.10 -12.67 -14.92
CA LEU A 676 10.88 -14.03 -15.41
C LEU A 676 11.83 -15.04 -14.78
N ASP A 677 13.09 -14.66 -14.55
CA ASP A 677 14.08 -15.48 -13.86
C ASP A 677 13.64 -15.80 -12.42
N TYR A 678 13.11 -14.79 -11.70
CA TYR A 678 12.56 -14.96 -10.33
C TYR A 678 11.35 -15.90 -10.30
N PHE A 679 10.45 -15.80 -11.29
CA PHE A 679 9.25 -16.63 -11.37
C PHE A 679 9.46 -17.99 -12.04
N LYS A 680 10.67 -18.31 -12.49
CA LYS A 680 10.94 -19.54 -13.26
C LYS A 680 10.42 -20.83 -12.62
N PRO A 681 10.59 -21.08 -11.31
CA PRO A 681 10.05 -22.30 -10.68
C PRO A 681 8.52 -22.40 -10.82
N LEU A 682 7.80 -21.28 -10.62
CA LEU A 682 6.35 -21.24 -10.78
C LEU A 682 5.93 -21.40 -12.24
N ILE A 683 6.65 -20.78 -13.19
CA ILE A 683 6.37 -20.91 -14.62
C ILE A 683 6.43 -22.38 -15.03
N THR A 684 7.52 -23.07 -14.69
CA THR A 684 7.69 -24.50 -14.98
C THR A 684 6.63 -25.35 -14.29
N TRP A 685 6.28 -25.03 -13.03
CA TRP A 685 5.21 -25.73 -12.34
C TRP A 685 3.85 -25.57 -13.02
N LEU A 686 3.49 -24.34 -13.43
CA LEU A 686 2.21 -24.05 -14.11
C LEU A 686 2.14 -24.72 -15.49
N GLU A 687 3.24 -24.72 -16.25
CA GLU A 687 3.34 -25.40 -17.54
C GLU A 687 3.05 -26.90 -17.39
N ASN A 688 3.74 -27.56 -16.44
CA ASN A 688 3.53 -28.98 -16.15
C ASN A 688 2.10 -29.26 -15.65
N ALA A 689 1.59 -28.44 -14.73
CA ALA A 689 0.26 -28.60 -14.17
C ALA A 689 -0.83 -28.44 -15.25
N ASN A 690 -0.71 -27.44 -16.11
CA ASN A 690 -1.65 -27.22 -17.20
C ASN A 690 -1.56 -28.32 -18.27
N GLU A 691 -0.37 -28.82 -18.58
CA GLU A 691 -0.18 -29.94 -19.52
C GLU A 691 -0.80 -31.24 -19.00
N ILE A 692 -0.51 -31.61 -17.74
CA ILE A 692 -1.06 -32.82 -17.10
C ILE A 692 -2.58 -32.79 -17.07
N ASN A 693 -3.17 -31.63 -16.78
CA ASN A 693 -4.62 -31.43 -16.70
C ASN A 693 -5.25 -31.09 -18.06
N GLN A 694 -4.48 -31.12 -19.16
CA GLN A 694 -4.94 -30.81 -20.53
C GLN A 694 -5.69 -29.48 -20.64
N VAL A 695 -5.22 -28.46 -19.91
CA VAL A 695 -5.84 -27.14 -19.86
C VAL A 695 -5.51 -26.36 -21.13
N TYR A 696 -6.52 -25.74 -21.74
CA TYR A 696 -6.29 -24.81 -22.85
C TYR A 696 -5.56 -23.56 -22.35
N VAL A 697 -4.39 -23.26 -22.90
CA VAL A 697 -3.61 -22.06 -22.56
C VAL A 697 -3.94 -20.93 -23.53
N GLY A 698 -4.33 -19.77 -23.01
CA GLY A 698 -4.89 -18.66 -23.81
C GLY A 698 -6.42 -18.61 -23.76
N TRP A 699 -7.05 -17.78 -24.59
CA TRP A 699 -8.51 -17.50 -24.52
C TRP A 699 -9.17 -17.23 -25.88
N ASP A 700 -8.59 -17.79 -26.93
CA ASP A 700 -8.99 -17.67 -28.33
C ASP A 700 -9.77 -18.90 -28.86
N GLY A 701 -10.23 -19.79 -27.98
CA GLY A 701 -10.95 -21.01 -28.36
C GLY A 701 -12.40 -20.79 -28.82
N GLU A 702 -13.13 -21.87 -28.99
CA GLU A 702 -14.49 -21.87 -29.55
C GLU A 702 -15.58 -21.55 -28.50
N GLY A 703 -15.29 -21.72 -27.21
CA GLY A 703 -16.25 -21.51 -26.12
C GLY A 703 -16.76 -22.80 -25.48
N ALA A 704 -15.94 -23.85 -25.43
CA ALA A 704 -16.33 -25.14 -24.88
C ALA A 704 -16.51 -25.09 -23.34
N ARG A 705 -17.58 -25.68 -22.81
CA ARG A 705 -17.77 -25.80 -21.34
C ARG A 705 -16.82 -26.86 -20.76
N PHE A 706 -16.45 -26.67 -19.50
CA PHE A 706 -15.73 -27.68 -18.72
C PHE A 706 -16.60 -28.93 -18.53
N GLN A 707 -16.00 -30.10 -18.71
CA GLN A 707 -16.55 -31.39 -18.32
C GLN A 707 -16.33 -31.63 -16.82
N ALA A 708 -17.10 -32.55 -16.23
CA ALA A 708 -17.07 -32.80 -14.79
C ALA A 708 -15.69 -33.29 -14.28
N ASP A 709 -14.98 -34.06 -15.10
CA ASP A 709 -13.64 -34.60 -14.84
C ASP A 709 -12.51 -33.56 -15.04
N GLU A 710 -12.78 -32.46 -15.76
CA GLU A 710 -11.82 -31.37 -15.98
C GLU A 710 -11.79 -30.38 -14.80
N ILE A 711 -12.79 -30.40 -13.92
CA ILE A 711 -12.98 -29.43 -12.83
C ILE A 711 -12.25 -29.92 -11.57
N PRO A 712 -11.39 -29.09 -10.94
CA PRO A 712 -10.72 -29.47 -9.70
C PRO A 712 -11.69 -29.47 -8.51
N GLU A 713 -11.48 -30.41 -7.58
CA GLU A 713 -12.10 -30.35 -6.26
C GLU A 713 -11.40 -29.27 -5.42
N ILE A 714 -12.16 -28.29 -4.93
CA ILE A 714 -11.64 -27.23 -4.08
C ILE A 714 -11.75 -27.66 -2.61
N GLN A 715 -10.64 -27.66 -1.88
CA GLN A 715 -10.64 -27.92 -0.45
C GLN A 715 -11.32 -26.76 0.28
N SER A 716 -12.37 -27.07 1.06
CA SER A 716 -13.24 -26.09 1.69
C SER A 716 -12.90 -25.89 3.18
N ASP A 717 -11.73 -25.35 3.54
CA ASP A 717 -11.43 -25.08 4.96
C ASP A 717 -10.66 -23.78 5.28
N GLY A 718 -10.31 -22.95 4.30
CA GLY A 718 -9.63 -21.68 4.58
C GLY A 718 -10.58 -20.57 5.03
N LYS A 719 -10.62 -20.24 6.34
CA LYS A 719 -11.00 -18.88 6.79
C LYS A 719 -10.21 -17.90 5.91
N VAL A 720 -10.91 -17.09 5.12
CA VAL A 720 -10.29 -16.04 4.29
C VAL A 720 -9.37 -15.22 5.19
N SER A 721 -8.07 -15.27 4.94
CA SER A 721 -7.09 -14.39 5.58
C SER A 721 -7.23 -12.99 4.99
N SER A 722 -8.34 -12.29 5.30
CA SER A 722 -8.30 -10.84 5.24
C SER A 722 -7.27 -10.42 6.28
N GLY A 723 -6.32 -9.55 5.93
CA GLY A 723 -5.33 -8.98 6.86
C GLY A 723 -5.95 -8.10 7.96
N ILE A 724 -7.23 -8.32 8.29
CA ILE A 724 -7.91 -7.81 9.46
C ILE A 724 -7.97 -9.00 10.41
N LEU A 725 -7.22 -8.91 11.51
CA LEU A 725 -7.24 -9.90 12.59
C LEU A 725 -8.67 -10.40 12.84
N SER A 726 -8.89 -11.71 12.79
CA SER A 726 -10.16 -12.29 13.24
C SER A 726 -10.40 -11.84 14.69
N GLU A 727 -11.67 -11.75 15.12
CA GLU A 727 -12.01 -11.40 16.52
C GLU A 727 -11.23 -12.27 17.53
N ASP A 728 -10.79 -13.46 17.11
CA ASP A 728 -10.00 -14.44 17.87
C ASP A 728 -8.53 -14.01 18.14
N LYS A 729 -8.00 -12.98 17.48
CA LYS A 729 -6.58 -12.56 17.58
C LYS A 729 -6.38 -11.20 18.27
N VAL A 730 -7.45 -10.57 18.75
CA VAL A 730 -7.41 -9.26 19.41
C VAL A 730 -8.16 -9.31 20.72
N ALA A 731 -7.66 -8.61 21.73
CA ALA A 731 -8.30 -8.49 23.03
C ALA A 731 -8.56 -7.01 23.35
N PHE A 732 -9.79 -6.71 23.78
CA PHE A 732 -10.12 -5.39 24.29
C PHE A 732 -9.49 -5.20 25.68
N PRO A 733 -9.33 -3.95 26.18
CA PRO A 733 -8.94 -3.73 27.57
C PRO A 733 -9.82 -4.60 28.50
N GLY A 734 -9.22 -5.21 29.52
CA GLY A 734 -9.87 -6.18 30.41
C GLY A 734 -10.08 -7.59 29.83
N GLY A 735 -9.81 -7.81 28.54
CA GLY A 735 -9.83 -9.11 27.88
C GLY A 735 -8.54 -9.91 28.11
N ALA A 736 -8.64 -11.24 28.05
CA ALA A 736 -7.48 -12.12 28.18
C ALA A 736 -6.55 -11.99 26.97
N CYS A 737 -5.25 -11.89 27.22
CA CYS A 737 -4.20 -11.89 26.20
C CYS A 737 -3.23 -13.08 26.37
N THR A 738 -3.70 -14.14 27.04
CA THR A 738 -2.88 -15.31 27.39
C THR A 738 -2.49 -16.18 26.20
N ASN A 739 -3.16 -16.03 25.06
CA ASN A 739 -2.88 -16.77 23.83
C ASN A 739 -2.24 -15.89 22.75
N GLY A 740 -1.65 -14.75 23.15
CA GLY A 740 -0.96 -13.83 22.24
C GLY A 740 -1.90 -12.87 21.50
N GLU A 741 -3.11 -12.65 22.01
CA GLU A 741 -4.04 -11.67 21.45
C GLU A 741 -3.48 -10.23 21.55
N ASP A 742 -3.59 -9.45 20.46
CA ASP A 742 -3.16 -8.05 20.43
C ASP A 742 -4.14 -7.16 21.20
N CYS A 743 -3.63 -6.40 22.17
CA CYS A 743 -4.42 -5.52 23.02
C CYS A 743 -4.83 -4.22 22.29
N LEU A 744 -6.14 -4.00 22.14
CA LEU A 744 -6.71 -2.86 21.43
C LEU A 744 -7.01 -1.67 22.36
N LEU A 745 -7.42 -0.54 21.78
CA LEU A 745 -7.94 0.63 22.51
C LEU A 745 -6.97 1.22 23.56
N ASP A 746 -5.72 1.42 23.15
CA ASP A 746 -4.64 1.98 23.98
C ASP A 746 -4.39 1.17 25.27
N SER A 747 -4.35 -0.15 25.13
CA SER A 747 -3.93 -1.09 26.17
C SER A 747 -2.74 -1.94 25.72
N HIS A 748 -2.01 -2.52 26.68
CA HIS A 748 -0.94 -3.48 26.45
C HIS A 748 -1.20 -4.75 27.27
N CYS A 749 -0.66 -5.88 26.83
CA CYS A 749 -0.79 -7.13 27.57
C CYS A 749 0.17 -7.12 28.77
N ASP A 750 -0.34 -7.35 29.98
CA ASP A 750 0.48 -7.51 31.19
C ASP A 750 1.00 -8.96 31.39
N GLY A 751 0.81 -9.81 30.36
CA GLY A 751 1.06 -11.25 30.38
C GLY A 751 -0.17 -12.09 30.71
N LYS A 752 -1.31 -11.48 31.07
CA LYS A 752 -2.59 -12.19 31.28
C LYS A 752 -3.79 -11.44 30.71
N VAL A 753 -3.85 -10.13 30.90
CA VAL A 753 -5.01 -9.29 30.54
C VAL A 753 -4.52 -8.00 29.88
N CYS A 754 -5.31 -7.48 28.94
CA CYS A 754 -5.04 -6.17 28.36
C CYS A 754 -5.32 -5.05 29.38
N VAL A 755 -4.28 -4.32 29.78
CA VAL A 755 -4.35 -3.20 30.74
C VAL A 755 -4.05 -1.87 30.05
N CYS A 756 -4.69 -0.80 30.51
CA CYS A 756 -4.54 0.52 29.88
C CYS A 756 -3.10 1.03 29.93
N ASN A 757 -2.67 1.69 28.86
CA ASN A 757 -1.36 2.31 28.77
C ASN A 757 -1.17 3.42 29.82
N GLU A 758 0.08 3.64 30.23
CA GLU A 758 0.44 4.61 31.25
C GLU A 758 -0.05 6.03 30.87
N GLY A 759 -0.67 6.73 31.82
CA GLY A 759 -1.32 8.04 31.58
C GLY A 759 -2.80 7.99 31.19
N LEU A 760 -3.37 6.81 30.95
CA LEU A 760 -4.80 6.61 30.71
C LEU A 760 -5.50 6.04 31.95
N PHE A 761 -6.78 6.40 32.13
CA PHE A 761 -7.63 5.87 33.18
C PHE A 761 -8.46 4.69 32.68
N THR A 762 -8.58 3.65 33.50
CA THR A 762 -9.43 2.50 33.24
C THR A 762 -10.88 2.83 33.58
N LEU A 763 -11.74 2.95 32.56
CA LEU A 763 -13.18 3.04 32.71
C LEU A 763 -13.78 1.64 32.57
N LYS A 764 -14.46 1.16 33.61
CA LYS A 764 -15.18 -0.12 33.58
C LYS A 764 -16.68 0.13 33.61
N PHE A 765 -17.39 -0.37 32.62
CA PHE A 765 -18.84 -0.31 32.53
C PHE A 765 -19.36 -1.73 32.26
N ASP A 766 -20.08 -2.32 33.23
CA ASP A 766 -20.42 -3.75 33.21
C ASP A 766 -19.19 -4.66 32.96
N ASN A 767 -19.22 -5.43 31.87
CA ASN A 767 -18.16 -6.36 31.46
C ASN A 767 -17.17 -5.75 30.46
N THR A 768 -17.33 -4.49 30.08
CA THR A 768 -16.41 -3.82 29.16
C THR A 768 -15.48 -2.89 29.92
N VAL A 769 -14.20 -2.94 29.54
CA VAL A 769 -13.17 -2.03 30.05
C VAL A 769 -12.70 -1.17 28.87
N SER A 770 -12.48 0.11 29.12
CA SER A 770 -12.04 1.10 28.12
C SER A 770 -11.01 2.04 28.72
N CYS A 771 -10.03 2.44 27.93
CA CYS A 771 -8.97 3.35 28.36
C CYS A 771 -9.32 4.78 27.93
N VAL A 772 -9.35 5.71 28.88
CA VAL A 772 -9.76 7.10 28.65
C VAL A 772 -8.70 8.07 29.14
N ALA A 773 -8.48 9.17 28.39
CA ALA A 773 -7.44 10.15 28.70
C ALA A 773 -7.74 11.04 29.91
N SER A 774 -8.99 11.11 30.35
CA SER A 774 -9.43 11.98 31.45
C SER A 774 -9.96 11.15 32.62
N ASN A 775 -9.71 11.61 33.85
CA ASN A 775 -10.26 10.98 35.04
C ASN A 775 -11.80 10.95 34.95
N PRO A 776 -12.43 9.77 34.92
CA PRO A 776 -13.89 9.66 34.86
C PRO A 776 -14.59 10.38 36.02
N MET A 777 -13.92 10.49 37.18
CA MET A 777 -14.43 11.15 38.38
C MET A 777 -14.58 12.67 38.22
N THR A 778 -13.83 13.30 37.32
CA THR A 778 -13.90 14.75 37.08
C THR A 778 -14.70 15.13 35.83
N SER A 779 -15.12 14.14 35.03
CA SER A 779 -15.69 14.34 33.69
C SER A 779 -17.23 14.33 33.67
N GLY A 780 -17.88 14.46 34.83
CA GLY A 780 -19.34 14.65 34.91
C GLY A 780 -20.19 13.38 34.73
N PHE A 781 -19.62 12.19 34.83
CA PHE A 781 -20.37 10.92 34.82
C PHE A 781 -21.14 10.64 36.13
N ILE A 782 -21.12 11.58 37.09
CA ILE A 782 -21.84 11.49 38.37
C ILE A 782 -22.78 12.70 38.45
N GLY A 783 -24.08 12.45 38.37
CA GLY A 783 -25.11 13.44 38.68
C GLY A 783 -25.14 13.72 40.19
N GLY A 784 -25.44 14.97 40.57
CA GLY A 784 -25.36 15.49 41.93
C GLY A 784 -26.28 14.86 42.99
N ASP A 785 -26.99 13.77 42.67
CA ASP A 785 -27.86 13.04 43.59
C ASP A 785 -27.53 11.54 43.55
N GLY A 786 -26.34 11.19 44.05
CA GLY A 786 -26.10 10.03 44.91
C GLY A 786 -26.58 8.60 44.53
N ASP A 787 -27.10 8.32 43.35
CA ASP A 787 -27.53 6.97 42.95
C ASP A 787 -26.67 6.41 41.81
N PHE A 788 -25.95 5.33 42.15
CA PHE A 788 -24.99 4.60 41.32
C PHE A 788 -25.68 3.62 40.35
N ILE A 789 -25.17 3.52 39.12
CA ILE A 789 -25.21 2.27 38.34
C ILE A 789 -23.77 1.74 38.24
N GLY A 790 -23.46 0.73 39.05
CA GLY A 790 -22.60 -0.39 38.65
C GLY A 790 -21.10 -0.20 38.42
N VAL A 791 -20.41 0.78 39.03
CA VAL A 791 -18.94 0.84 38.97
C VAL A 791 -18.32 0.16 40.19
N ASN A 792 -17.94 -1.11 40.07
CA ASN A 792 -17.07 -1.78 41.05
C ASN A 792 -15.60 -1.47 40.73
N LEU A 793 -14.99 -0.59 41.51
CA LEU A 793 -13.55 -0.35 41.52
C LEU A 793 -12.89 -1.43 42.38
N VAL A 794 -12.03 -2.26 41.79
CA VAL A 794 -11.22 -3.25 42.52
C VAL A 794 -9.79 -2.74 42.59
N PRO A 795 -9.21 -2.51 43.79
CA PRO A 795 -7.76 -2.41 43.96
C PRO A 795 -7.16 -3.81 43.78
N SER A 796 -6.03 -3.90 43.08
CA SER A 796 -5.35 -5.16 42.77
C SER A 796 -5.16 -6.07 44.00
N GLU A 797 -5.77 -7.28 43.98
CA GLU A 797 -5.21 -8.60 44.35
C GLU A 797 -6.22 -9.64 44.95
N THR A 798 -6.02 -10.90 44.51
CA THR A 798 -6.41 -12.24 45.04
C THR A 798 -7.84 -12.83 44.93
N THR A 799 -7.81 -14.05 44.36
CA THR A 799 -8.76 -15.18 44.14
C THR A 799 -9.89 -15.44 45.13
N THR A 800 -11.12 -15.71 44.65
CA THR A 800 -11.87 -17.00 44.78
C THR A 800 -13.30 -16.97 44.20
N THR A 801 -13.78 -18.17 43.89
CA THR A 801 -15.00 -18.72 43.24
C THR A 801 -16.40 -18.25 43.69
N GLU A 802 -17.32 -18.03 42.73
CA GLU A 802 -18.60 -18.78 42.48
C GLU A 802 -19.60 -17.97 41.60
N ALA A 803 -20.36 -18.67 40.75
CA ALA A 803 -21.53 -18.19 39.97
C ALA A 803 -22.86 -18.57 40.72
N PRO A 804 -24.12 -18.31 40.27
CA PRO A 804 -24.63 -17.80 38.98
C PRO A 804 -25.93 -16.91 39.00
N LYS A 805 -26.47 -16.62 37.79
CA LYS A 805 -27.89 -16.50 37.34
C LYS A 805 -28.49 -15.13 36.91
N VAL A 806 -28.68 -15.00 35.58
CA VAL A 806 -29.93 -14.78 34.78
C VAL A 806 -30.99 -13.81 35.35
N THR A 807 -31.43 -12.78 34.60
CA THR A 807 -32.66 -12.75 33.76
C THR A 807 -32.92 -11.37 33.10
N THR A 808 -33.38 -11.43 31.83
CA THR A 808 -34.35 -10.55 31.13
C THR A 808 -33.99 -9.18 30.53
N ARG A 809 -33.97 -9.19 29.18
CA ARG A 809 -34.30 -8.14 28.20
C ARG A 809 -35.46 -7.23 28.60
N VAL A 810 -35.29 -5.93 28.33
CA VAL A 810 -36.37 -5.04 27.84
C VAL A 810 -35.82 -4.14 26.72
N THR A 811 -36.42 -4.29 25.54
CA THR A 811 -36.30 -3.47 24.34
C THR A 811 -37.06 -2.15 24.48
N THR A 812 -36.44 -1.02 24.13
CA THR A 812 -37.15 0.15 23.57
C THR A 812 -36.27 0.91 22.59
N SER A 813 -36.78 1.03 21.36
CA SER A 813 -36.22 1.76 20.23
C SER A 813 -36.62 3.25 20.26
N ARG A 814 -35.73 4.14 19.78
CA ARG A 814 -36.08 5.38 19.07
C ARG A 814 -34.87 5.94 18.29
N PRO A 815 -35.12 6.67 17.18
CA PRO A 815 -34.18 6.82 16.06
C PRO A 815 -33.24 8.02 16.24
N ILE A 816 -31.99 7.88 15.77
CA ILE A 816 -31.02 8.97 15.68
C ILE A 816 -30.90 9.36 14.20
N THR A 817 -31.37 10.56 13.87
CA THR A 817 -31.04 11.29 12.64
C THR A 817 -29.58 11.78 12.73
N ARG A 818 -28.70 11.31 11.83
CA ARG A 818 -27.34 11.84 11.65
C ARG A 818 -27.22 12.50 10.27
N SER A 819 -26.79 13.76 10.26
CA SER A 819 -26.34 14.50 9.09
C SER A 819 -25.06 13.88 8.53
N ALA A 820 -25.04 13.61 7.22
CA ALA A 820 -23.92 13.00 6.53
C ALA A 820 -22.73 13.95 6.36
N THR A 821 -21.53 13.45 6.62
CA THR A 821 -20.23 14.13 6.48
C THR A 821 -19.32 13.27 5.61
N THR A 822 -18.77 13.84 4.55
CA THR A 822 -17.87 13.23 3.56
C THR A 822 -16.40 13.32 3.99
N ALA A 823 -15.62 12.27 3.72
CA ALA A 823 -14.18 12.17 3.98
C ALA A 823 -13.40 12.32 2.68
N PHE A 824 -12.36 13.15 2.68
CA PHE A 824 -11.43 13.32 1.56
C PHE A 824 -10.47 12.12 1.50
N GLY A 825 -10.38 11.46 0.35
CA GLY A 825 -9.57 10.27 0.11
C GLY A 825 -8.07 10.57 -0.13
N PHE A 826 -7.22 9.71 0.43
CA PHE A 826 -5.76 9.79 0.47
C PHE A 826 -5.07 9.87 -0.91
N GLY A 827 -5.67 9.32 -1.96
CA GLY A 827 -5.13 9.39 -3.33
C GLY A 827 -4.98 10.82 -3.87
N PHE A 828 -5.81 11.75 -3.40
CA PHE A 828 -5.77 13.15 -3.80
C PHE A 828 -4.57 13.91 -3.23
N LEU A 829 -4.02 13.47 -2.08
CA LEU A 829 -2.87 14.12 -1.44
C LEU A 829 -1.53 13.74 -2.08
N ILE A 830 -1.40 12.47 -2.49
CA ILE A 830 -0.26 12.03 -3.32
C ILE A 830 -0.40 12.61 -4.72
N ALA A 831 -1.62 12.67 -5.29
CA ALA A 831 -1.83 13.31 -6.59
C ALA A 831 -1.54 14.81 -6.57
N LEU A 832 -1.79 15.55 -5.48
CA LEU A 832 -1.37 16.97 -5.36
C LEU A 832 0.14 17.12 -5.15
N LEU A 833 0.76 16.19 -4.42
CA LEU A 833 2.22 16.10 -4.26
C LEU A 833 2.93 15.44 -5.46
N CYS A 834 2.22 14.96 -6.48
CA CYS A 834 2.79 14.48 -7.75
C CYS A 834 2.28 15.28 -8.96
N ALA A 835 1.24 16.09 -8.81
CA ALA A 835 0.84 17.09 -9.81
C ALA A 835 1.65 18.37 -9.66
N LEU A 836 2.29 18.56 -8.50
CA LEU A 836 3.29 19.59 -8.24
C LEU A 836 4.73 19.07 -8.30
N PHE A 837 4.94 17.75 -8.44
CA PHE A 837 6.27 17.13 -8.47
C PHE A 837 6.48 16.16 -9.61
#